data_AF-A0A2Z4FM53-F1
#
_entry.id   AF-A0A2Z4FM53-F1
#
_cell.length_a   1.000
_cell.length_b   1.000
_cell.length_c   1.000
_cell.angle_alpha   90.00
_cell.angle_beta   90.00
_cell.angle_gamma   90.00
#
_symmetry.space_group_name_H-M   'P 1'
#
loop_
_entity.id
_entity.type
_entity.pdbx_description
1 polymer ?
#
loop_
_entity_poly.entity_id
_entity_poly.type
_entity_poly.pdbx_seq_one_letter_code
_entity_poly.pdbx_strand_id
1 'polypeptide(L)'
;MARKKTVLSALKWDLVLLGIIVLGAGLVMALEHPHFEPATSEMTTGSRPPDRIEGDVLLLLPDSPAAAAHDFSELDCSYGWYNSLWQQFGSFATALNRNLSPEMLAGRSVVIVPKRVAEAMPATGISALAGFARTGGQVIVEQPGSGWEHLTGLSTQGKLRQARAITAIDGLQVHGAMRRHLPNTPLIGSLLPTPALANFPGGPTLLEVDAQPGLTVNPLGRGQVYTFLFNFGCTITGLQQGKPTEAMRFGHEPGQQRLPVDARAADERMLTSHVPYSDLLERAVFNRLSKMRPLPRLWMFPGQKAGSLMLSHPTPSHLRAAIGYADFARQDHGSSTVFVASDLVTPTETNLLKQAGAEVGLLWTVGEQRAPITEAVGVGAIRPILRELSLAEQRLQLANTLVGAANSAPGDADITMGRVEGSLFDNDWATTFRQLRRAGMKLDASFGPTDPEHYGYLFGSGFPFYPIDGRGLPVPLLEFPFLLEGANANTERLDRILANSEAYFHQPVHVSLPADAMRTAPAAGILLTFKDAFKMAEARNHWVTTLAEFYDFLSARRQSVLTSQWAPEHRRLTISVHMIGARVASMEGGANAGVAFPRVYDGQEVERVEIDNAEISLRRLATTGDGYERIVEVTPGHHTISVFYKMPPAAGDPAAGEAEAPAN
;
A
#
# COMPACT_ATOMS: atom_id res chain seq x y z
N MET A 1 56.01 34.43 -70.74
CA MET A 1 55.77 33.20 -69.95
C MET A 1 54.35 33.25 -69.40
N ALA A 2 53.38 32.61 -70.07
CA ALA A 2 52.00 32.52 -69.58
C ALA A 2 51.91 31.34 -68.59
N ARG A 3 51.71 31.62 -67.29
CA ARG A 3 51.42 30.59 -66.29
C ARG A 3 50.12 29.88 -66.69
N LYS A 4 50.19 28.59 -67.03
CA LYS A 4 49.02 27.72 -67.16
C LYS A 4 48.26 27.74 -65.83
N LYS A 5 47.17 28.52 -65.74
CA LYS A 5 46.21 28.40 -64.63
C LYS A 5 45.60 27.02 -64.74
N THR A 6 45.93 26.15 -63.80
CA THR A 6 45.39 24.79 -63.71
C THR A 6 43.88 24.89 -63.46
N VAL A 7 43.09 24.03 -64.10
CA VAL A 7 41.62 23.94 -63.95
C VAL A 7 41.21 23.83 -62.46
N LEU A 8 42.05 23.20 -61.64
CA LEU A 8 41.91 23.16 -60.18
C LEU A 8 41.90 24.53 -59.49
N SER A 9 42.61 25.53 -60.02
CA SER A 9 42.62 26.88 -59.44
C SER A 9 41.33 27.66 -59.70
N ALA A 10 40.61 27.32 -60.78
CA ALA A 10 39.30 27.90 -61.09
C ALA A 10 38.18 27.23 -60.27
N LEU A 11 38.22 25.90 -60.14
CA LEU A 11 37.23 25.12 -59.37
C LEU A 11 37.35 25.23 -57.84
N LYS A 12 38.46 25.77 -57.31
CA LYS A 12 38.66 25.87 -55.86
C LYS A 12 37.55 26.68 -55.17
N TRP A 13 37.12 27.78 -55.78
CA TRP A 13 36.08 28.63 -55.21
C TRP A 13 34.68 28.04 -55.37
N ASP A 14 34.41 27.35 -56.49
CA ASP A 14 33.16 26.64 -56.70
C ASP A 14 32.99 25.47 -55.74
N LEU A 15 34.07 24.73 -55.45
CA LEU A 15 34.07 23.64 -54.45
C LEU A 15 33.89 24.17 -53.03
N VAL A 16 34.48 25.32 -52.71
CA VAL A 16 34.27 26.00 -51.41
C VAL A 16 32.82 26.47 -51.29
N LEU A 17 32.26 27.09 -52.33
CA LEU A 17 30.88 27.55 -52.35
C LEU A 17 29.89 26.38 -52.25
N LEU A 18 30.12 25.29 -52.99
CA LEU A 18 29.31 24.09 -52.93
C LEU A 18 29.41 23.43 -51.54
N GLY A 19 30.60 23.43 -50.93
CA GLY A 19 30.79 23.01 -49.54
C GLY A 19 29.98 23.85 -48.55
N ILE A 20 29.96 25.18 -48.71
CA ILE A 20 29.16 26.08 -47.87
C ILE A 20 27.66 25.84 -48.06
N ILE A 21 27.19 25.63 -49.30
CA ILE A 21 25.79 25.33 -49.58
C ILE A 21 25.38 23.99 -48.95
N VAL A 22 26.21 22.95 -49.08
CA VAL A 22 25.95 21.65 -48.48
C VAL A 22 25.93 21.74 -46.95
N LEU A 23 26.87 22.48 -46.34
CA LEU A 23 26.89 22.71 -44.90
C LEU A 23 25.68 23.53 -44.42
N GLY A 24 25.29 24.55 -45.19
CA GLY A 24 24.11 25.37 -44.91
C GLY A 24 22.82 24.57 -45.00
N ALA A 25 22.66 23.75 -46.05
CA ALA A 25 21.53 22.85 -46.21
C ALA A 25 21.49 21.78 -45.11
N GLY A 26 22.65 21.22 -44.75
CA GLY A 26 22.77 20.27 -43.63
C GLY A 26 22.39 20.89 -42.29
N LEU A 27 22.78 22.15 -42.05
CA LEU A 27 22.38 22.88 -40.85
C LEU A 27 20.88 23.17 -40.81
N VAL A 28 20.28 23.60 -41.93
CA VAL A 28 18.82 23.81 -42.02
C VAL A 28 18.08 22.49 -41.77
N MET A 29 18.50 21.39 -42.40
CA MET A 29 17.93 20.07 -42.14
C MET A 29 18.04 19.66 -40.67
N ALA A 30 19.18 19.91 -40.02
CA ALA A 30 19.37 19.61 -38.60
C ALA A 30 18.52 20.50 -37.67
N LEU A 31 18.08 21.67 -38.11
CA LEU A 31 17.19 22.56 -37.35
C LEU A 31 15.70 22.25 -37.60
N GLU A 32 15.34 21.80 -38.80
CA GLU A 32 13.98 21.36 -39.13
C GLU A 32 13.67 19.95 -38.61
N HIS A 33 14.69 19.09 -38.55
CA HIS A 33 14.62 17.72 -38.04
C HIS A 33 15.70 17.51 -36.97
N PRO A 34 15.52 18.12 -35.78
CA PRO A 34 16.49 17.96 -34.72
C PRO A 34 16.61 16.49 -34.31
N HIS A 35 17.83 16.10 -33.95
CA HIS A 35 18.11 14.77 -33.44
C HIS A 35 17.42 14.59 -32.08
N PHE A 36 16.58 13.56 -31.97
CA PHE A 36 15.90 13.24 -30.72
C PHE A 36 16.78 12.34 -29.85
N GLU A 37 17.02 12.78 -28.62
CA GLU A 37 17.77 12.04 -27.61
C GLU A 37 16.79 11.62 -26.49
N PRO A 38 16.43 10.33 -26.39
CA PRO A 38 15.53 9.85 -25.35
C PRO A 38 16.20 9.94 -23.96
N ALA A 39 15.40 10.25 -22.96
CA ALA A 39 15.90 10.33 -21.59
C ALA A 39 16.03 8.93 -20.99
N THR A 40 17.05 8.75 -20.15
CA THR A 40 17.08 7.62 -19.21
C THR A 40 16.86 8.16 -17.81
N SER A 41 15.87 7.61 -17.11
CA SER A 41 15.65 7.95 -15.70
C SER A 41 16.54 7.08 -14.84
N GLU A 42 17.34 7.71 -13.98
CA GLU A 42 18.18 7.01 -13.02
C GLU A 42 17.33 6.14 -12.09
N MET A 43 17.93 5.06 -11.59
CA MET A 43 17.28 4.13 -10.66
C MET A 43 17.95 4.17 -9.29
N THR A 44 17.16 3.96 -8.25
CA THR A 44 17.68 3.60 -6.93
C THR A 44 17.58 2.08 -6.71
N THR A 45 17.98 1.62 -5.54
CA THR A 45 17.74 0.24 -5.12
C THR A 45 16.86 0.23 -3.88
N GLY A 46 16.14 -0.86 -3.64
CA GLY A 46 15.38 -1.03 -2.40
C GLY A 46 16.30 -0.93 -1.18
N SER A 47 15.74 -0.45 -0.08
CA SER A 47 16.46 -0.25 1.17
C SER A 47 15.59 -0.65 2.35
N ARG A 48 16.18 -1.34 3.31
CA ARG A 48 15.49 -1.71 4.55
C ARG A 48 14.95 -0.45 5.27
N PRO A 49 13.71 -0.47 5.79
CA PRO A 49 13.19 0.60 6.63
C PRO A 49 14.02 0.74 7.90
N PRO A 50 14.06 1.94 8.53
CA PRO A 50 14.78 2.12 9.78
C PRO A 50 14.25 1.16 10.86
N ASP A 51 15.17 0.56 11.62
CA ASP A 51 14.82 -0.34 12.71
C ASP A 51 14.07 0.43 13.79
N ARG A 52 13.04 -0.20 14.34
CA ARG A 52 12.27 0.37 15.45
C ARG A 52 12.20 -0.60 16.61
N ILE A 53 12.64 -0.14 17.78
CA ILE A 53 12.70 -0.96 18.99
C ILE A 53 11.40 -0.92 19.82
N GLU A 54 10.37 -0.16 19.43
CA GLU A 54 9.14 -0.02 20.21
C GLU A 54 7.93 -0.50 19.41
N GLY A 55 6.98 -1.14 20.09
CA GLY A 55 5.78 -1.73 19.49
C GLY A 55 5.40 -3.07 20.11
N ASP A 56 4.09 -3.36 20.17
CA ASP A 56 3.57 -4.59 20.77
C ASP A 56 3.84 -5.85 19.93
N VAL A 57 3.97 -5.67 18.61
CA VAL A 57 4.33 -6.71 17.64
C VAL A 57 5.76 -6.48 17.18
N LEU A 58 6.57 -7.54 17.17
CA LEU A 58 7.94 -7.54 16.64
C LEU A 58 8.00 -8.34 15.34
N LEU A 59 8.42 -7.71 14.25
CA LEU A 59 8.76 -8.38 13.00
C LEU A 59 10.28 -8.60 12.92
N LEU A 60 10.71 -9.85 12.78
CA LEU A 60 12.10 -10.15 12.48
C LEU A 60 12.36 -10.01 10.98
N LEU A 61 13.47 -9.36 10.63
CA LEU A 61 13.91 -9.14 9.27
C LEU A 61 15.25 -9.86 9.02
N PRO A 62 15.52 -10.28 7.77
CA PRO A 62 16.76 -10.95 7.42
C PRO A 62 17.97 -10.02 7.57
N ASP A 63 19.08 -10.58 8.07
CA ASP A 63 20.34 -9.88 8.32
C ASP A 63 20.98 -9.22 7.10
N SER A 64 20.81 -9.85 5.94
CA SER A 64 21.41 -9.45 4.68
C SER A 64 20.36 -9.45 3.55
N PRO A 65 20.45 -8.50 2.61
CA PRO A 65 19.63 -8.52 1.39
C PRO A 65 19.74 -9.84 0.63
N ALA A 66 18.71 -10.19 -0.15
CA ALA A 66 18.83 -11.33 -1.07
C ALA A 66 19.75 -10.98 -2.26
N ALA A 67 20.23 -12.00 -2.96
CA ALA A 67 20.57 -11.82 -4.36
C ALA A 67 19.31 -11.38 -5.13
N ALA A 68 19.49 -10.73 -6.29
CA ALA A 68 18.36 -10.42 -7.14
C ALA A 68 17.75 -11.75 -7.65
N ALA A 69 16.45 -11.92 -7.43
CA ALA A 69 15.70 -13.09 -7.84
C ALA A 69 15.58 -13.15 -9.36
N HIS A 70 15.76 -14.34 -9.93
CA HIS A 70 15.52 -14.58 -11.36
C HIS A 70 14.05 -14.88 -11.63
N ASP A 71 13.34 -15.44 -10.65
CA ASP A 71 11.91 -15.71 -10.72
C ASP A 71 11.20 -15.36 -9.40
N PHE A 72 9.87 -15.36 -9.44
CA PHE A 72 9.07 -14.97 -8.28
C PHE A 72 9.19 -15.93 -7.09
N SER A 73 9.51 -17.20 -7.32
CA SER A 73 9.66 -18.20 -6.25
C SER A 73 10.95 -18.03 -5.45
N GLU A 74 11.96 -17.39 -6.04
CA GLU A 74 13.22 -17.00 -5.41
C GLU A 74 13.15 -15.66 -4.64
N LEU A 75 12.08 -14.87 -4.87
CA LEU A 75 11.94 -13.55 -4.28
C LEU A 75 11.80 -13.63 -2.74
N ASP A 76 12.57 -12.80 -2.04
CA ASP A 76 12.40 -12.64 -0.60
C ASP A 76 11.19 -11.75 -0.29
N CYS A 77 10.07 -12.39 0.03
CA CYS A 77 8.83 -11.70 0.36
C CYS A 77 8.67 -11.40 1.86
N SER A 78 9.75 -11.37 2.66
CA SER A 78 9.67 -11.06 4.10
C SER A 78 8.98 -9.72 4.37
N TYR A 79 9.10 -8.75 3.44
CA TYR A 79 8.46 -7.44 3.55
C TYR A 79 6.97 -7.44 3.17
N GLY A 80 6.41 -8.56 2.69
CA GLY A 80 4.95 -8.74 2.66
C GLY A 80 4.35 -8.64 4.06
N TRP A 81 5.00 -9.25 5.07
CA TRP A 81 4.63 -9.08 6.48
C TRP A 81 4.77 -7.64 6.97
N TYR A 82 5.78 -6.92 6.48
CA TYR A 82 5.95 -5.50 6.82
C TYR A 82 4.76 -4.67 6.32
N ASN A 83 4.34 -4.87 5.06
CA ASN A 83 3.16 -4.20 4.51
C ASN A 83 1.89 -4.54 5.28
N SER A 84 1.66 -5.82 5.61
CA SER A 84 0.49 -6.22 6.41
C SER A 84 0.48 -5.58 7.80
N LEU A 85 1.62 -5.50 8.49
CA LEU A 85 1.70 -4.82 9.80
C LEU A 85 1.53 -3.30 9.67
N TRP A 86 2.12 -2.69 8.63
CA TRP A 86 1.95 -1.28 8.31
C TRP A 86 0.47 -0.93 8.15
N GLN A 87 -0.26 -1.72 7.37
CA GLN A 87 -1.67 -1.52 7.10
C GLN A 87 -2.51 -1.80 8.36
N GLN A 88 -2.36 -2.98 8.97
CA GLN A 88 -3.28 -3.43 10.03
C GLN A 88 -2.94 -2.90 11.43
N PHE A 89 -1.67 -2.71 11.79
CA PHE A 89 -1.28 -2.27 13.14
C PHE A 89 -0.80 -0.83 13.22
N GLY A 90 -0.11 -0.34 12.17
CA GLY A 90 0.51 0.98 12.12
C GLY A 90 1.79 1.06 12.97
N SER A 91 1.68 0.82 14.28
CA SER A 91 2.80 0.79 15.21
C SER A 91 3.28 -0.65 15.47
N PHE A 92 4.49 -0.96 15.01
CA PHE A 92 5.18 -2.22 15.30
C PHE A 92 6.71 -2.02 15.34
N ALA A 93 7.38 -2.94 16.01
CA ALA A 93 8.83 -3.03 16.12
C ALA A 93 9.40 -3.89 14.99
N THR A 94 10.63 -3.59 14.58
CA THR A 94 11.41 -4.38 13.63
C THR A 94 12.80 -4.62 14.18
N ALA A 95 13.33 -5.83 13.98
CA ALA A 95 14.70 -6.15 14.34
C ALA A 95 15.31 -7.15 13.38
N LEU A 96 16.63 -7.10 13.22
CA LEU A 96 17.36 -8.16 12.53
C LEU A 96 17.39 -9.44 13.36
N ASN A 97 17.38 -10.59 12.71
CA ASN A 97 17.42 -11.88 13.38
C ASN A 97 18.66 -12.06 14.27
N ARG A 98 19.84 -11.52 13.90
CA ARG A 98 21.04 -11.55 14.78
C ARG A 98 20.90 -10.72 16.06
N ASN A 99 19.98 -9.76 16.08
CA ASN A 99 19.75 -8.89 17.24
C ASN A 99 18.70 -9.47 18.20
N LEU A 100 18.17 -10.67 17.92
CA LEU A 100 17.19 -11.31 18.77
C LEU A 100 17.81 -11.63 20.14
N SER A 101 17.26 -11.03 21.17
CA SER A 101 17.69 -11.17 22.56
C SER A 101 16.47 -11.19 23.49
N PRO A 102 16.59 -11.73 24.72
CA PRO A 102 15.52 -11.68 25.71
C PRO A 102 15.00 -10.26 25.96
N GLU A 103 15.87 -9.25 25.91
CA GLU A 103 15.52 -7.84 26.09
C GLU A 103 14.65 -7.33 24.93
N MET A 104 14.92 -7.75 23.71
CA MET A 104 14.09 -7.40 22.54
C MET A 104 12.70 -8.05 22.58
N LEU A 105 12.62 -9.25 23.16
CA LEU A 105 11.38 -10.01 23.37
C LEU A 105 10.56 -9.48 24.57
N ALA A 106 11.22 -8.86 25.54
CA ALA A 106 10.57 -8.29 26.70
C ALA A 106 9.56 -7.20 26.28
N GLY A 107 8.36 -7.25 26.86
CA GLY A 107 7.29 -6.30 26.55
C GLY A 107 6.61 -6.48 25.19
N ARG A 108 6.92 -7.55 24.44
CA ARG A 108 6.19 -7.91 23.21
C ARG A 108 5.03 -8.84 23.50
N SER A 109 4.00 -8.74 22.69
CA SER A 109 2.87 -9.67 22.68
C SER A 109 3.01 -10.70 21.57
N VAL A 110 3.56 -10.30 20.42
CA VAL A 110 3.66 -11.12 19.22
C VAL A 110 5.04 -10.97 18.59
N VAL A 111 5.63 -12.08 18.13
CA VAL A 111 6.83 -12.10 17.30
C VAL A 111 6.54 -12.81 15.99
N ILE A 112 6.86 -12.17 14.87
CA ILE A 112 6.67 -12.71 13.52
C ILE A 112 8.03 -13.05 12.92
N VAL A 113 8.14 -14.28 12.42
CA VAL A 113 9.34 -14.86 11.82
C VAL A 113 9.01 -15.26 10.37
N PRO A 114 9.30 -14.39 9.38
CA PRO A 114 9.12 -14.70 7.97
C PRO A 114 9.98 -15.88 7.52
N LYS A 115 9.62 -16.52 6.40
CA LYS A 115 10.29 -17.72 5.87
C LYS A 115 11.81 -17.64 5.90
N ARG A 116 12.39 -16.61 5.27
CA ARG A 116 13.85 -16.48 5.15
C ARG A 116 14.53 -16.33 6.51
N VAL A 117 13.86 -15.65 7.44
CA VAL A 117 14.36 -15.54 8.81
C VAL A 117 14.28 -16.89 9.52
N ALA A 118 13.21 -17.65 9.30
CA ALA A 118 13.05 -18.99 9.87
C ALA A 118 14.14 -19.96 9.37
N GLU A 119 14.51 -19.87 8.08
CA GLU A 119 15.59 -20.65 7.46
C GLU A 119 16.98 -20.32 8.01
N ALA A 120 17.24 -19.04 8.34
CA ALA A 120 18.52 -18.58 8.83
C ALA A 120 18.63 -18.55 10.37
N MET A 121 17.57 -18.88 11.11
CA MET A 121 17.53 -18.76 12.56
C MET A 121 18.41 -19.82 13.24
N PRO A 122 19.37 -19.44 14.10
CA PRO A 122 20.14 -20.41 14.87
C PRO A 122 19.26 -21.06 15.97
N ALA A 123 19.64 -22.26 16.40
CA ALA A 123 18.93 -23.02 17.44
C ALA A 123 18.76 -22.24 18.77
N THR A 124 19.71 -21.35 19.09
CA THR A 124 19.63 -20.45 20.24
C THR A 124 18.49 -19.44 20.11
N GLY A 125 18.28 -18.88 18.91
CA GLY A 125 17.16 -18.00 18.60
C GLY A 125 15.81 -18.74 18.67
N ILE A 126 15.74 -19.95 18.09
CA ILE A 126 14.54 -20.82 18.20
C ILE A 126 14.22 -21.11 19.68
N SER A 127 15.25 -21.38 20.50
CA SER A 127 15.07 -21.62 21.93
C SER A 127 14.59 -20.38 22.70
N ALA A 128 15.07 -19.18 22.33
CA ALA A 128 14.61 -17.92 22.91
C ALA A 128 13.12 -17.66 22.59
N LEU A 129 12.71 -17.90 21.33
CA LEU A 129 11.30 -17.82 20.93
C LEU A 129 10.43 -18.85 21.67
N ALA A 130 10.93 -20.07 21.86
CA ALA A 130 10.25 -21.07 22.67
C ALA A 130 10.08 -20.62 24.12
N GLY A 131 11.10 -19.99 24.72
CA GLY A 131 11.02 -19.38 26.04
C GLY A 131 9.95 -18.29 26.11
N PHE A 132 9.96 -17.36 25.16
CA PHE A 132 8.96 -16.31 25.03
C PHE A 132 7.52 -16.85 24.93
N ALA A 133 7.29 -17.83 24.05
CA ALA A 133 5.99 -18.49 23.92
C ALA A 133 5.55 -19.15 25.24
N ARG A 134 6.44 -19.88 25.92
CA ARG A 134 6.12 -20.52 27.21
C ARG A 134 5.66 -19.52 28.27
N THR A 135 6.19 -18.29 28.24
CA THR A 135 5.82 -17.23 29.19
C THR A 135 4.51 -16.51 28.87
N GLY A 136 3.86 -16.80 27.74
CA GLY A 136 2.60 -16.17 27.33
C GLY A 136 2.66 -15.38 26.02
N GLY A 137 3.83 -15.35 25.37
CA GLY A 137 4.00 -14.71 24.07
C GLY A 137 3.34 -15.49 22.92
N GLN A 138 3.05 -14.80 21.83
CA GLN A 138 2.57 -15.43 20.59
C GLN A 138 3.67 -15.38 19.52
N VAL A 139 3.96 -16.51 18.88
CA VAL A 139 4.95 -16.59 17.80
C VAL A 139 4.24 -16.95 16.51
N ILE A 140 4.49 -16.20 15.44
CA ILE A 140 4.11 -16.56 14.07
C ILE A 140 5.38 -16.97 13.35
N VAL A 141 5.37 -18.15 12.75
CA VAL A 141 6.46 -18.63 11.90
C VAL A 141 5.93 -19.07 10.54
N GLU A 142 6.57 -18.59 9.48
CA GLU A 142 6.23 -18.91 8.10
C GLU A 142 7.20 -19.93 7.52
N GLN A 143 6.65 -20.97 6.89
CA GLN A 143 7.35 -22.10 6.27
C GLN A 143 8.60 -22.53 7.03
N PRO A 144 8.47 -22.90 8.33
CA PRO A 144 9.60 -23.29 9.13
C PRO A 144 10.29 -24.51 8.52
N GLY A 145 11.63 -24.45 8.41
CA GLY A 145 12.46 -25.58 8.01
C GLY A 145 12.65 -26.61 9.13
N SER A 146 13.62 -27.49 8.95
CA SER A 146 14.01 -28.45 10.01
C SER A 146 14.55 -27.74 11.26
N GLY A 147 14.31 -28.33 12.43
CA GLY A 147 14.74 -27.81 13.73
C GLY A 147 13.69 -26.97 14.46
N TRP A 148 12.56 -26.68 13.82
CA TRP A 148 11.43 -25.94 14.39
C TRP A 148 10.37 -26.85 15.04
N GLU A 149 10.49 -28.16 14.91
CA GLU A 149 9.45 -29.15 15.28
C GLU A 149 9.06 -29.05 16.77
N HIS A 150 10.03 -28.75 17.65
CA HIS A 150 9.78 -28.57 19.08
C HIS A 150 8.91 -27.34 19.40
N LEU A 151 8.95 -26.33 18.53
CA LEU A 151 8.18 -25.10 18.68
C LEU A 151 6.82 -25.21 17.99
N THR A 152 6.80 -25.70 16.76
CA THR A 152 5.60 -25.75 15.90
C THR A 152 4.73 -26.97 16.16
N GLY A 153 5.29 -28.04 16.73
CA GLY A 153 4.62 -29.33 16.87
C GLY A 153 4.43 -30.06 15.53
N LEU A 154 5.04 -29.58 14.46
CA LEU A 154 4.87 -30.12 13.10
C LEU A 154 6.17 -30.69 12.58
N SER A 155 6.09 -31.92 12.06
CA SER A 155 7.14 -32.49 11.21
C SER A 155 6.73 -32.32 9.76
N THR A 156 7.41 -31.44 9.03
CA THR A 156 7.12 -31.16 7.62
C THR A 156 7.95 -32.07 6.73
N GLN A 157 7.31 -32.84 5.86
CA GLN A 157 7.96 -33.76 4.94
C GLN A 157 7.44 -33.55 3.52
N GLY A 158 8.35 -33.55 2.54
CA GLY A 158 7.99 -33.55 1.12
C GLY A 158 8.51 -32.34 0.35
N LYS A 159 8.29 -32.37 -0.97
CA LYS A 159 8.66 -31.29 -1.88
C LYS A 159 7.62 -30.18 -1.82
N LEU A 160 8.09 -28.93 -1.80
CA LEU A 160 7.24 -27.75 -1.92
C LEU A 160 6.31 -27.88 -3.13
N ARG A 161 5.05 -27.49 -2.94
CA ARG A 161 4.03 -27.40 -3.99
C ARG A 161 3.63 -25.95 -4.18
N GLN A 162 2.93 -25.62 -5.25
CA GLN A 162 2.34 -24.30 -5.41
C GLN A 162 1.02 -24.26 -4.63
N ALA A 163 0.83 -23.24 -3.80
CA ALA A 163 -0.45 -22.97 -3.14
C ALA A 163 -1.45 -22.42 -4.17
N ARG A 164 -2.69 -22.93 -4.19
CA ARG A 164 -3.71 -22.47 -5.15
C ARG A 164 -4.95 -21.89 -4.50
N ALA A 165 -5.56 -22.62 -3.57
CA ALA A 165 -6.83 -22.21 -3.00
C ALA A 165 -6.93 -22.51 -1.51
N ILE A 166 -7.62 -21.63 -0.78
CA ILE A 166 -8.05 -21.87 0.59
C ILE A 166 -9.26 -22.80 0.56
N THR A 167 -9.15 -23.99 1.12
CA THR A 167 -10.21 -25.02 1.06
C THR A 167 -11.07 -25.09 2.31
N ALA A 168 -10.56 -24.65 3.47
CA ALA A 168 -11.33 -24.59 4.71
C ALA A 168 -10.82 -23.46 5.62
N ILE A 169 -11.73 -22.84 6.37
CA ILE A 169 -11.46 -21.68 7.24
C ILE A 169 -12.18 -21.76 8.58
N ASP A 170 -12.86 -22.87 8.89
CA ASP A 170 -13.71 -22.96 10.08
C ASP A 170 -12.90 -22.76 11.37
N GLY A 171 -11.63 -23.19 11.38
CA GLY A 171 -10.74 -23.03 12.53
C GLY A 171 -10.35 -21.58 12.84
N LEU A 172 -10.41 -20.67 11.85
CA LEU A 172 -10.22 -19.24 12.06
C LEU A 172 -11.39 -18.58 12.81
N GLN A 173 -12.57 -19.22 12.84
CA GLN A 173 -13.79 -18.69 13.46
C GLN A 173 -14.18 -17.30 12.93
N VAL A 174 -14.02 -17.09 11.63
CA VAL A 174 -14.45 -15.86 10.94
C VAL A 174 -15.94 -15.92 10.59
N HIS A 175 -16.59 -14.77 10.55
CA HIS A 175 -18.03 -14.65 10.30
C HIS A 175 -18.32 -13.66 9.15
N GLY A 176 -19.59 -13.57 8.74
CA GLY A 176 -20.07 -12.56 7.79
C GLY A 176 -19.37 -12.58 6.43
N ALA A 177 -19.03 -11.38 5.93
CA ALA A 177 -18.36 -11.19 4.64
C ALA A 177 -17.00 -11.91 4.58
N MET A 178 -16.25 -11.95 5.69
CA MET A 178 -14.95 -12.61 5.74
C MET A 178 -15.06 -14.11 5.49
N ARG A 179 -16.02 -14.79 6.14
CA ARG A 179 -16.29 -16.22 5.88
C ARG A 179 -16.68 -16.49 4.43
N ARG A 180 -17.45 -15.59 3.82
CA ARG A 180 -17.95 -15.74 2.45
C ARG A 180 -16.84 -15.60 1.40
N HIS A 181 -15.94 -14.64 1.58
CA HIS A 181 -15.01 -14.24 0.53
C HIS A 181 -13.59 -14.78 0.71
N LEU A 182 -13.18 -15.12 1.94
CA LEU A 182 -11.81 -15.58 2.21
C LEU A 182 -11.41 -16.82 1.38
N PRO A 183 -12.27 -17.84 1.16
CA PRO A 183 -11.91 -19.00 0.33
C PRO A 183 -11.58 -18.65 -1.13
N ASN A 184 -12.04 -17.50 -1.62
CA ASN A 184 -11.81 -17.06 -3.00
C ASN A 184 -10.47 -16.34 -3.19
N THR A 185 -9.73 -16.07 -2.10
CA THR A 185 -8.44 -15.38 -2.14
C THR A 185 -7.45 -16.17 -3.00
N PRO A 186 -6.90 -15.58 -4.07
CA PRO A 186 -5.85 -16.22 -4.84
C PRO A 186 -4.59 -16.34 -3.96
N LEU A 187 -4.05 -17.56 -3.85
CA LEU A 187 -2.79 -17.79 -3.16
C LEU A 187 -1.63 -17.77 -4.15
N ILE A 188 -0.50 -17.24 -3.71
CA ILE A 188 0.70 -17.10 -4.54
C ILE A 188 1.90 -17.62 -3.77
N GLY A 189 2.77 -18.39 -4.45
CA GLY A 189 3.96 -18.97 -3.88
C GLY A 189 3.77 -20.44 -3.47
N SER A 190 4.60 -20.89 -2.53
CA SER A 190 4.71 -22.29 -2.16
C SER A 190 3.80 -22.69 -0.98
N LEU A 191 3.45 -23.97 -0.93
CA LEU A 191 2.85 -24.71 0.17
C LEU A 191 3.82 -25.81 0.61
N LEU A 192 4.05 -25.91 1.91
CA LEU A 192 4.86 -26.92 2.57
C LEU A 192 3.94 -28.09 2.98
N PRO A 193 4.03 -29.25 2.31
CA PRO A 193 3.12 -30.36 2.59
C PRO A 193 3.26 -30.87 4.02
N THR A 194 2.12 -31.11 4.65
CA THR A 194 2.01 -31.63 6.02
C THR A 194 0.91 -32.69 6.05
N PRO A 195 1.07 -33.79 6.81
CA PRO A 195 0.00 -34.77 6.97
C PRO A 195 -1.32 -34.12 7.40
N ALA A 196 -2.44 -34.73 7.05
CA ALA A 196 -3.75 -34.23 7.47
C ALA A 196 -3.83 -34.16 9.01
N LEU A 197 -4.37 -33.05 9.50
CA LEU A 197 -4.55 -32.77 10.93
C LEU A 197 -6.01 -32.38 11.16
N ALA A 198 -6.56 -32.71 12.34
CA ALA A 198 -7.93 -32.34 12.67
C ALA A 198 -8.10 -30.82 12.73
N ASN A 199 -9.30 -30.35 12.39
CA ASN A 199 -9.65 -28.94 12.39
C ASN A 199 -9.91 -28.41 13.80
N PHE A 200 -9.53 -27.16 14.04
CA PHE A 200 -9.78 -26.47 15.30
C PHE A 200 -11.29 -26.33 15.56
N PRO A 201 -11.79 -26.53 16.79
CA PRO A 201 -11.05 -26.73 18.05
C PRO A 201 -10.61 -28.17 18.33
N GLY A 202 -11.02 -29.16 17.52
CA GLY A 202 -10.67 -30.58 17.70
C GLY A 202 -9.24 -30.95 17.29
N GLY A 203 -8.51 -30.04 16.65
CA GLY A 203 -7.11 -30.17 16.31
C GLY A 203 -6.45 -28.82 15.99
N PRO A 204 -5.21 -28.82 15.48
CA PRO A 204 -4.41 -27.60 15.36
C PRO A 204 -4.69 -26.78 14.09
N THR A 205 -5.43 -27.30 13.10
CA THR A 205 -5.61 -26.63 11.81
C THR A 205 -6.62 -25.48 11.91
N LEU A 206 -6.17 -24.27 11.61
CA LEU A 206 -7.00 -23.07 11.55
C LEU A 206 -7.54 -22.80 10.14
N LEU A 207 -6.71 -23.03 9.13
CA LEU A 207 -7.03 -22.84 7.72
C LEU A 207 -6.36 -23.95 6.91
N GLU A 208 -7.08 -24.46 5.91
CA GLU A 208 -6.57 -25.44 4.94
C GLU A 208 -6.30 -24.77 3.59
N VAL A 209 -5.21 -25.18 2.94
CA VAL A 209 -4.85 -24.84 1.57
C VAL A 209 -4.72 -26.13 0.79
N ASP A 210 -5.40 -26.22 -0.35
CA ASP A 210 -5.38 -27.39 -1.23
C ASP A 210 -5.64 -28.72 -0.47
N ALA A 211 -6.63 -28.70 0.44
CA ALA A 211 -7.02 -29.80 1.34
C ALA A 211 -5.90 -30.32 2.26
N GLN A 212 -4.92 -29.47 2.56
CA GLN A 212 -3.85 -29.71 3.53
C GLN A 212 -3.79 -28.57 4.54
N PRO A 213 -3.21 -28.78 5.74
CA PRO A 213 -3.01 -27.71 6.69
C PRO A 213 -2.22 -26.54 6.06
N GLY A 214 -2.79 -25.34 6.10
CA GLY A 214 -2.18 -24.11 5.59
C GLY A 214 -1.75 -23.16 6.70
N LEU A 215 -2.56 -23.07 7.77
CA LEU A 215 -2.23 -22.37 9.00
C LEU A 215 -2.61 -23.25 10.18
N THR A 216 -1.69 -23.46 11.10
CA THR A 216 -1.94 -24.22 12.33
C THR A 216 -1.64 -23.39 13.58
N VAL A 217 -2.16 -23.85 14.72
CA VAL A 217 -1.85 -23.32 16.04
C VAL A 217 -1.39 -24.45 16.97
N ASN A 218 -0.29 -24.22 17.67
CA ASN A 218 0.24 -25.12 18.68
C ASN A 218 0.36 -24.39 20.03
N PRO A 219 -0.31 -24.84 21.11
CA PRO A 219 -0.12 -24.26 22.43
C PRO A 219 1.26 -24.62 22.99
N LEU A 220 1.97 -23.65 23.54
CA LEU A 220 3.30 -23.85 24.14
C LEU A 220 3.41 -23.07 25.46
N GLY A 221 3.33 -23.77 26.59
CA GLY A 221 3.25 -23.15 27.91
C GLY A 221 1.99 -22.28 28.04
N ARG A 222 2.14 -20.99 28.36
CA ARG A 222 1.03 -20.02 28.44
C ARG A 222 0.74 -19.30 27.11
N GLY A 223 1.55 -19.52 26.08
CA GLY A 223 1.44 -18.85 24.80
C GLY A 223 1.07 -19.79 23.65
N GLN A 224 1.17 -19.28 22.43
CA GLN A 224 0.78 -20.01 21.21
C GLN A 224 1.76 -19.77 20.07
N VAL A 225 1.92 -20.79 19.25
CA VAL A 225 2.74 -20.78 18.04
C VAL A 225 1.83 -20.99 16.84
N TYR A 226 1.77 -20.00 15.97
CA TYR A 226 1.04 -20.04 14.70
C TYR A 226 2.03 -20.38 13.59
N THR A 227 1.73 -21.43 12.83
CA THR A 227 2.62 -21.89 11.75
C THR A 227 1.92 -21.76 10.41
N PHE A 228 2.45 -20.89 9.54
CA PHE A 228 2.04 -20.77 8.15
C PHE A 228 2.81 -21.79 7.31
N LEU A 229 2.09 -22.71 6.68
CA LEU A 229 2.66 -23.71 5.78
C LEU A 229 2.61 -23.24 4.32
N PHE A 230 1.83 -22.21 3.99
CA PHE A 230 1.94 -21.49 2.73
C PHE A 230 2.74 -20.19 2.88
N ASN A 231 3.23 -19.65 1.77
CA ASN A 231 4.00 -18.40 1.75
C ASN A 231 3.05 -17.19 1.77
N PHE A 232 2.69 -16.75 2.98
CA PHE A 232 1.84 -15.60 3.22
C PHE A 232 2.48 -14.31 2.69
N GLY A 233 3.77 -14.09 2.99
CA GLY A 233 4.51 -12.91 2.54
C GLY A 233 4.47 -12.75 1.02
N CYS A 234 4.74 -13.82 0.27
CA CYS A 234 4.66 -13.77 -1.20
C CYS A 234 3.22 -13.71 -1.72
N THR A 235 2.26 -14.28 -1.01
CA THR A 235 0.84 -14.10 -1.35
C THR A 235 0.47 -12.62 -1.29
N ILE A 236 0.76 -11.94 -0.18
CA ILE A 236 0.46 -10.50 -0.03
C ILE A 236 1.20 -9.67 -1.07
N THR A 237 2.52 -9.87 -1.23
CA THR A 237 3.32 -9.15 -2.23
C THR A 237 2.77 -9.35 -3.64
N GLY A 238 2.46 -10.59 -4.03
CA GLY A 238 1.97 -10.86 -5.37
C GLY A 238 0.57 -10.30 -5.60
N LEU A 239 -0.31 -10.30 -4.59
CA LEU A 239 -1.64 -9.68 -4.70
C LEU A 239 -1.53 -8.16 -4.86
N GLN A 240 -0.58 -7.51 -4.18
CA GLN A 240 -0.41 -6.05 -4.18
C GLN A 240 0.40 -5.52 -5.38
N GLN A 241 1.57 -6.11 -5.67
CA GLN A 241 2.46 -5.64 -6.74
C GLN A 241 2.21 -6.34 -8.09
N GLY A 242 1.48 -7.45 -8.07
CA GLY A 242 1.20 -8.30 -9.21
C GLY A 242 2.01 -9.59 -9.24
N LYS A 243 1.64 -10.49 -10.16
CA LYS A 243 2.33 -11.78 -10.35
C LYS A 243 3.05 -11.78 -11.71
N PRO A 244 4.39 -11.85 -11.74
CA PRO A 244 5.12 -11.89 -13.00
C PRO A 244 4.94 -13.26 -13.68
N THR A 245 5.20 -13.30 -14.98
CA THR A 245 5.07 -14.50 -15.82
C THR A 245 6.34 -15.35 -15.70
N GLU A 246 7.40 -14.96 -16.41
CA GLU A 246 8.73 -15.54 -16.36
C GLU A 246 9.80 -14.46 -16.23
N ALA A 247 10.96 -14.81 -15.68
CA ALA A 247 12.12 -13.92 -15.58
C ALA A 247 11.82 -12.55 -14.91
N MET A 248 10.88 -12.51 -13.96
CA MET A 248 10.44 -11.29 -13.26
C MET A 248 9.84 -10.22 -14.21
N ARG A 249 9.27 -10.64 -15.34
CA ARG A 249 8.58 -9.76 -16.31
C ARG A 249 7.07 -9.93 -16.28
N PHE A 250 6.38 -8.93 -16.81
CA PHE A 250 4.94 -8.96 -17.04
C PHE A 250 4.64 -9.04 -18.53
N GLY A 251 3.50 -9.67 -18.87
CA GLY A 251 3.09 -9.91 -20.25
C GLY A 251 3.79 -11.10 -20.93
N HIS A 252 3.40 -11.36 -22.17
CA HIS A 252 3.90 -12.48 -23.00
C HIS A 252 4.52 -12.02 -24.33
N GLU A 253 4.29 -10.77 -24.75
CA GLU A 253 4.74 -10.28 -26.05
C GLU A 253 6.20 -9.82 -26.03
N PRO A 254 7.08 -10.42 -26.84
CA PRO A 254 8.46 -9.94 -27.00
C PRO A 254 8.47 -8.54 -27.62
N GLY A 255 9.01 -7.56 -26.91
CA GLY A 255 9.29 -6.23 -27.44
C GLY A 255 8.44 -5.08 -26.89
N GLN A 256 7.31 -5.36 -26.22
CA GLN A 256 6.61 -4.32 -25.45
C GLN A 256 7.50 -3.91 -24.26
N GLN A 257 7.93 -2.65 -24.23
CA GLN A 257 8.77 -2.14 -23.13
C GLN A 257 7.93 -1.75 -21.92
N ARG A 258 6.73 -1.20 -22.16
CA ARG A 258 5.78 -0.78 -21.13
C ARG A 258 4.42 -1.44 -21.33
N LEU A 259 3.72 -1.66 -20.21
CA LEU A 259 2.40 -2.28 -20.15
C LEU A 259 1.51 -1.49 -19.20
N PRO A 260 0.19 -1.45 -19.45
CA PRO A 260 -0.77 -1.00 -18.44
C PRO A 260 -0.62 -1.83 -17.15
N VAL A 261 -0.77 -1.17 -16.00
CA VAL A 261 -0.61 -1.82 -14.70
C VAL A 261 -1.61 -2.95 -14.44
N ASP A 262 -2.82 -2.92 -15.02
CA ASP A 262 -3.82 -3.97 -14.80
C ASP A 262 -3.40 -5.34 -15.37
N ALA A 263 -2.51 -5.36 -16.37
CA ALA A 263 -1.84 -6.56 -16.86
C ALA A 263 -0.94 -7.25 -15.80
N ARG A 264 -0.68 -6.59 -14.67
CA ARG A 264 0.06 -7.14 -13.53
C ARG A 264 -0.83 -7.88 -12.55
N ALA A 265 -2.16 -7.75 -12.64
CA ALA A 265 -3.10 -8.35 -11.70
C ALA A 265 -2.78 -9.85 -11.49
N ALA A 266 -2.76 -10.27 -10.23
CA ALA A 266 -2.26 -11.60 -9.89
C ALA A 266 -3.15 -12.76 -10.35
N ASP A 267 -4.43 -12.47 -10.57
CA ASP A 267 -5.48 -13.41 -10.97
C ASP A 267 -6.58 -12.65 -11.71
N GLU A 268 -7.12 -13.21 -12.79
CA GLU A 268 -8.18 -12.60 -13.61
C GLU A 268 -9.41 -12.20 -12.77
N ARG A 269 -9.72 -12.93 -11.71
CA ARG A 269 -10.86 -12.64 -10.82
C ARG A 269 -10.70 -11.31 -10.07
N MET A 270 -9.49 -10.79 -9.98
CA MET A 270 -9.22 -9.51 -9.32
C MET A 270 -9.57 -8.31 -10.21
N LEU A 271 -9.61 -8.49 -11.54
CA LEU A 271 -9.85 -7.42 -12.51
C LEU A 271 -11.19 -6.67 -12.28
N THR A 272 -12.16 -7.32 -11.64
CA THR A 272 -13.49 -6.76 -11.31
C THR A 272 -13.89 -7.00 -9.85
N SER A 273 -12.93 -7.21 -8.95
CA SER A 273 -13.21 -7.60 -7.56
C SER A 273 -13.70 -6.42 -6.70
N HIS A 274 -14.82 -6.60 -6.02
CA HIS A 274 -15.29 -5.68 -4.96
C HIS A 274 -14.78 -6.06 -3.57
N VAL A 275 -13.88 -7.03 -3.48
CA VAL A 275 -13.30 -7.55 -2.24
C VAL A 275 -11.79 -7.30 -2.22
N PRO A 276 -11.25 -6.68 -1.16
CA PRO A 276 -9.82 -6.53 -0.98
C PRO A 276 -9.22 -7.83 -0.43
N TYR A 277 -8.88 -8.76 -1.32
CA TYR A 277 -8.43 -10.10 -0.94
C TYR A 277 -7.18 -10.15 -0.06
N SER A 278 -6.21 -9.24 -0.23
CA SER A 278 -5.02 -9.23 0.64
C SER A 278 -5.40 -8.78 2.05
N ASP A 279 -6.12 -7.65 2.19
CA ASP A 279 -6.60 -7.17 3.49
C ASP A 279 -7.50 -8.19 4.20
N LEU A 280 -8.32 -8.92 3.44
CA LEU A 280 -9.20 -9.94 3.98
C LEU A 280 -8.41 -11.07 4.64
N LEU A 281 -7.36 -11.55 3.96
CA LEU A 281 -6.47 -12.58 4.46
C LEU A 281 -5.68 -12.08 5.68
N GLU A 282 -5.13 -10.87 5.62
CA GLU A 282 -4.41 -10.23 6.72
C GLU A 282 -5.27 -10.12 7.99
N ARG A 283 -6.49 -9.59 7.86
CA ARG A 283 -7.39 -9.41 9.01
C ARG A 283 -7.85 -10.73 9.61
N ALA A 284 -8.15 -11.72 8.77
CA ALA A 284 -8.54 -13.04 9.27
C ALA A 284 -7.45 -13.64 10.16
N VAL A 285 -6.18 -13.46 9.76
CA VAL A 285 -5.02 -13.89 10.54
C VAL A 285 -4.83 -13.05 11.81
N PHE A 286 -4.80 -11.72 11.70
CA PHE A 286 -4.48 -10.89 12.86
C PHE A 286 -5.60 -10.85 13.90
N ASN A 287 -6.87 -10.93 13.50
CA ASN A 287 -7.99 -11.05 14.43
C ASN A 287 -7.90 -12.32 15.28
N ARG A 288 -7.27 -13.38 14.76
CA ARG A 288 -7.06 -14.62 15.52
C ARG A 288 -6.11 -14.42 16.71
N LEU A 289 -5.11 -13.54 16.58
CA LEU A 289 -4.14 -13.26 17.65
C LEU A 289 -4.80 -12.70 18.91
N SER A 290 -5.94 -12.01 18.76
CA SER A 290 -6.71 -11.48 19.88
C SER A 290 -7.46 -12.54 20.71
N LYS A 291 -7.49 -13.81 20.26
CA LYS A 291 -8.13 -14.91 20.99
C LYS A 291 -7.34 -15.37 22.22
N MET A 292 -6.00 -15.33 22.16
CA MET A 292 -5.19 -15.71 23.32
C MET A 292 -5.22 -14.57 24.34
N ARG A 293 -4.92 -13.36 23.90
CA ARG A 293 -4.96 -12.14 24.71
C ARG A 293 -5.52 -11.01 23.85
N PRO A 294 -6.27 -10.06 24.40
CA PRO A 294 -6.74 -8.94 23.61
C PRO A 294 -5.53 -8.14 23.12
N LEU A 295 -5.48 -7.88 21.81
CA LEU A 295 -4.38 -7.19 21.16
C LEU A 295 -4.88 -5.86 20.57
N PRO A 296 -4.40 -4.71 21.06
CA PRO A 296 -4.78 -3.41 20.53
C PRO A 296 -3.98 -3.04 19.28
N ARG A 297 -4.53 -2.09 18.51
CA ARG A 297 -3.88 -1.53 17.31
C ARG A 297 -4.24 -0.07 17.09
N LEU A 298 -3.44 0.63 16.30
CA LEU A 298 -3.80 1.97 15.85
C LEU A 298 -4.82 1.87 14.73
N TRP A 299 -5.96 2.51 14.91
CA TRP A 299 -7.05 2.52 13.94
C TRP A 299 -6.56 3.07 12.60
N MET A 300 -7.10 2.51 11.51
CA MET A 300 -6.62 2.74 10.15
C MET A 300 -6.98 4.13 9.60
N PHE A 301 -7.85 4.87 10.29
CA PHE A 301 -8.34 6.18 9.88
C PHE A 301 -8.38 7.15 11.07
N PRO A 302 -8.48 8.47 10.84
CA PRO A 302 -8.53 9.42 11.92
C PRO A 302 -9.74 9.23 12.84
N GLY A 303 -9.50 9.35 14.15
CA GLY A 303 -10.50 9.18 15.19
C GLY A 303 -11.25 7.86 15.06
N GLN A 304 -12.53 7.97 14.70
CA GLN A 304 -13.46 6.84 14.57
C GLN A 304 -14.03 6.70 13.14
N LYS A 305 -13.38 7.28 12.13
CA LYS A 305 -13.82 7.21 10.74
C LYS A 305 -13.82 5.77 10.22
N ALA A 306 -14.80 5.42 9.40
CA ALA A 306 -14.97 4.05 8.91
C ALA A 306 -14.05 3.72 7.72
N GLY A 307 -13.62 4.75 6.98
CA GLY A 307 -12.71 4.71 5.85
C GLY A 307 -12.26 6.10 5.43
N SER A 308 -11.63 6.23 4.27
CA SER A 308 -11.36 7.52 3.62
C SER A 308 -11.78 7.50 2.15
N LEU A 309 -12.07 8.68 1.59
CA LEU A 309 -12.31 8.92 0.16
C LEU A 309 -11.30 9.95 -0.33
N MET A 310 -10.60 9.64 -1.42
CA MET A 310 -9.69 10.54 -2.12
C MET A 310 -10.05 10.58 -3.60
N LEU A 311 -10.10 11.78 -4.16
CA LEU A 311 -10.28 11.99 -5.60
C LEU A 311 -8.99 12.53 -6.20
N SER A 312 -8.60 11.99 -7.37
CA SER A 312 -7.46 12.52 -8.12
C SER A 312 -7.77 12.78 -9.59
N HIS A 313 -7.06 13.72 -10.18
CA HIS A 313 -7.27 14.15 -11.57
C HIS A 313 -5.96 14.14 -12.36
N PRO A 314 -5.60 13.06 -13.06
CA PRO A 314 -4.50 13.08 -14.02
C PRO A 314 -4.84 13.99 -15.22
N THR A 315 -3.89 14.85 -15.58
CA THR A 315 -4.06 15.88 -16.62
C THR A 315 -3.00 15.75 -17.72
N PRO A 316 -3.14 14.81 -18.67
CA PRO A 316 -2.13 14.60 -19.69
C PRO A 316 -2.06 15.76 -20.70
N SER A 317 -3.18 16.43 -21.01
CA SER A 317 -3.23 17.42 -22.10
C SER A 317 -3.86 18.78 -21.73
N HIS A 318 -4.82 18.81 -20.82
CA HIS A 318 -5.53 20.05 -20.44
C HIS A 318 -5.80 20.11 -18.95
N LEU A 319 -5.47 21.26 -18.35
CA LEU A 319 -5.56 21.45 -16.90
C LEU A 319 -6.91 22.05 -16.45
N ARG A 320 -7.63 22.76 -17.33
CA ARG A 320 -8.85 23.51 -16.97
C ARG A 320 -9.95 22.64 -16.33
N ALA A 321 -10.18 21.45 -16.87
CA ALA A 321 -11.21 20.55 -16.34
C ALA A 321 -10.86 20.08 -14.93
N ALA A 322 -9.59 19.71 -14.68
CA ALA A 322 -9.14 19.30 -13.34
C ALA A 322 -9.17 20.46 -12.33
N ILE A 323 -8.82 21.68 -12.74
CA ILE A 323 -9.02 22.87 -11.90
C ILE A 323 -10.51 23.04 -11.56
N GLY A 324 -11.40 22.87 -12.54
CA GLY A 324 -12.85 22.94 -12.31
C GLY A 324 -13.35 21.87 -11.35
N TYR A 325 -12.85 20.63 -11.46
CA TYR A 325 -13.15 19.57 -10.49
C TYR A 325 -12.63 19.91 -9.09
N ALA A 326 -11.37 20.37 -8.96
CA ALA A 326 -10.83 20.75 -7.66
C ALA A 326 -11.61 21.92 -7.03
N ASP A 327 -12.00 22.93 -7.82
CA ASP A 327 -12.81 24.05 -7.32
C ASP A 327 -14.21 23.59 -6.89
N PHE A 328 -14.84 22.69 -7.64
CA PHE A 328 -16.10 22.06 -7.23
C PHE A 328 -15.93 21.30 -5.91
N ALA A 329 -14.85 20.52 -5.77
CA ALA A 329 -14.58 19.80 -4.53
C ALA A 329 -14.44 20.74 -3.33
N ARG A 330 -13.68 21.83 -3.48
CA ARG A 330 -13.54 22.86 -2.46
C ARG A 330 -14.88 23.51 -2.08
N GLN A 331 -15.76 23.76 -3.06
CA GLN A 331 -17.10 24.32 -2.80
C GLN A 331 -18.00 23.36 -2.02
N ASP A 332 -17.80 22.05 -2.17
CA ASP A 332 -18.52 20.99 -1.45
C ASP A 332 -17.76 20.51 -0.18
N HIS A 333 -16.91 21.37 0.39
CA HIS A 333 -16.11 21.09 1.59
C HIS A 333 -15.13 19.91 1.48
N GLY A 334 -14.87 19.44 0.26
CA GLY A 334 -13.88 18.40 -0.05
C GLY A 334 -12.54 18.97 -0.53
N SER A 335 -11.65 18.06 -0.90
CA SER A 335 -10.36 18.36 -1.51
C SER A 335 -10.02 17.31 -2.57
N SER A 336 -9.06 17.62 -3.45
CA SER A 336 -8.67 16.72 -4.54
C SER A 336 -7.21 16.90 -4.91
N THR A 337 -6.62 15.84 -5.45
CA THR A 337 -5.23 15.84 -5.93
C THR A 337 -5.19 15.93 -7.45
N VAL A 338 -4.46 16.88 -8.02
CA VAL A 338 -4.30 17.06 -9.46
C VAL A 338 -2.90 16.64 -9.86
N PHE A 339 -2.77 15.64 -10.74
CA PHE A 339 -1.48 15.23 -11.29
C PHE A 339 -1.25 15.94 -12.62
N VAL A 340 -0.19 16.75 -12.70
CA VAL A 340 0.04 17.66 -13.83
C VAL A 340 1.34 17.36 -14.55
N ALA A 341 1.27 17.36 -15.88
CA ALA A 341 2.47 17.32 -16.72
C ALA A 341 3.23 18.65 -16.60
N SER A 342 4.54 18.57 -16.44
CA SER A 342 5.38 19.73 -16.08
C SER A 342 5.36 20.89 -17.09
N ASP A 343 4.96 20.64 -18.33
CA ASP A 343 4.90 21.60 -19.42
C ASP A 343 3.53 22.27 -19.61
N LEU A 344 2.50 21.82 -18.88
CA LEU A 344 1.15 22.38 -18.96
C LEU A 344 0.89 23.52 -17.98
N VAL A 345 1.81 23.76 -17.02
CA VAL A 345 1.59 24.73 -15.95
C VAL A 345 2.21 26.07 -16.31
N THR A 346 1.39 27.11 -16.30
CA THR A 346 1.80 28.52 -16.32
C THR A 346 1.56 29.16 -14.94
N PRO A 347 2.16 30.34 -14.65
CA PRO A 347 1.89 31.05 -13.39
C PRO A 347 0.40 31.35 -13.16
N THR A 348 -0.37 31.58 -14.23
CA THR A 348 -1.83 31.78 -14.15
C THR A 348 -2.52 30.51 -13.68
N GLU A 349 -2.16 29.35 -14.24
CA GLU A 349 -2.75 28.07 -13.83
C GLU A 349 -2.33 27.66 -12.42
N THR A 350 -1.10 27.95 -12.00
CA THR A 350 -0.67 27.75 -10.61
C THR A 350 -1.57 28.52 -9.64
N ASN A 351 -1.88 29.78 -9.94
CA ASN A 351 -2.77 30.59 -9.10
C ASN A 351 -4.18 30.02 -9.06
N LEU A 352 -4.69 29.50 -10.18
CA LEU A 352 -6.00 28.86 -10.22
C LEU A 352 -6.04 27.55 -9.43
N LEU A 353 -5.02 26.69 -9.53
CA LEU A 353 -4.89 25.48 -8.71
C LEU A 353 -4.88 25.83 -7.21
N LYS A 354 -4.14 26.87 -6.82
CA LYS A 354 -4.09 27.36 -5.44
C LYS A 354 -5.46 27.88 -4.96
N GLN A 355 -6.16 28.66 -5.79
CA GLN A 355 -7.51 29.15 -5.47
C GLN A 355 -8.51 28.01 -5.33
N ALA A 356 -8.38 26.98 -6.15
CA ALA A 356 -9.16 25.76 -6.08
C ALA A 356 -8.81 24.88 -4.86
N GLY A 357 -7.75 25.21 -4.10
CA GLY A 357 -7.29 24.39 -2.98
C GLY A 357 -6.80 23.00 -3.43
N ALA A 358 -6.35 22.87 -4.68
CA ALA A 358 -5.89 21.61 -5.24
C ALA A 358 -4.52 21.23 -4.70
N GLU A 359 -4.38 19.99 -4.26
CA GLU A 359 -3.07 19.39 -4.01
C GLU A 359 -2.44 19.02 -5.35
N VAL A 360 -1.16 19.33 -5.57
CA VAL A 360 -0.50 19.16 -6.88
C VAL A 360 0.55 18.06 -6.83
N GLY A 361 0.39 17.04 -7.68
CA GLY A 361 1.39 15.99 -7.93
C GLY A 361 1.93 16.05 -9.36
N LEU A 362 3.03 15.34 -9.62
CA LEU A 362 3.58 15.20 -10.97
C LEU A 362 2.83 14.11 -11.74
N LEU A 363 2.35 14.42 -12.94
CA LEU A 363 2.08 13.40 -13.95
C LEU A 363 3.37 13.19 -14.76
N TRP A 364 3.97 12.02 -14.64
CA TRP A 364 5.16 11.68 -15.41
C TRP A 364 4.77 11.34 -16.84
N THR A 365 5.09 12.24 -17.77
CA THR A 365 4.91 12.02 -19.20
C THR A 365 6.03 11.13 -19.72
N VAL A 366 5.64 9.94 -20.22
CA VAL A 366 6.56 8.92 -20.75
C VAL A 366 6.56 8.85 -22.29
N GLY A 367 5.76 9.70 -22.94
CA GLY A 367 5.78 9.87 -24.40
C GLY A 367 4.83 8.94 -25.17
N GLU A 368 3.86 8.31 -24.48
CA GLU A 368 2.99 7.28 -25.08
C GLU A 368 1.61 7.84 -25.45
N GLN A 369 0.97 8.59 -24.53
CA GLN A 369 -0.34 9.20 -24.80
C GLN A 369 -0.23 10.60 -25.44
N ARG A 370 0.95 11.20 -25.35
CA ARG A 370 1.31 12.51 -25.89
C ARG A 370 2.80 12.55 -26.21
N ALA A 371 3.22 13.57 -26.95
CA ALA A 371 4.64 13.78 -27.21
C ALA A 371 5.43 13.94 -25.89
N PRO A 372 6.66 13.37 -25.81
CA PRO A 372 7.52 13.52 -24.65
C PRO A 372 7.86 14.99 -24.41
N ILE A 373 8.09 15.34 -23.15
CA ILE A 373 8.51 16.70 -22.79
C ILE A 373 9.99 16.82 -23.14
N THR A 374 10.33 17.79 -23.99
CA THR A 374 11.68 17.96 -24.53
C THR A 374 12.21 19.37 -24.28
N GLU A 375 13.54 19.48 -24.25
CA GLU A 375 14.24 20.75 -24.34
C GLU A 375 15.16 20.79 -25.57
N ALA A 376 15.29 21.98 -26.14
CA ALA A 376 16.17 22.20 -27.29
C ALA A 376 17.59 22.53 -26.80
N VAL A 377 18.55 21.66 -27.12
CA VAL A 377 19.96 21.75 -26.71
C VAL A 377 20.82 22.25 -27.87
N GLY A 378 21.66 23.26 -27.60
CA GLY A 378 22.60 23.81 -28.57
C GLY A 378 23.15 25.19 -28.17
N VAL A 379 23.69 25.93 -29.14
CA VAL A 379 24.33 27.23 -28.92
C VAL A 379 23.57 28.33 -29.66
N GLY A 380 23.05 29.30 -28.91
CA GLY A 380 22.28 30.42 -29.46
C GLY A 380 21.01 29.94 -30.17
N ALA A 381 20.86 30.33 -31.45
CA ALA A 381 19.76 29.93 -32.31
C ALA A 381 19.96 28.53 -32.93
N ILE A 382 21.16 27.95 -32.85
CA ILE A 382 21.47 26.64 -33.40
C ILE A 382 21.22 25.60 -32.31
N ARG A 383 20.04 24.98 -32.32
CA ARG A 383 19.62 23.96 -31.34
C ARG A 383 19.18 22.66 -32.05
N PRO A 384 20.13 21.89 -32.59
CA PRO A 384 19.83 20.74 -33.45
C PRO A 384 19.47 19.47 -32.66
N ILE A 385 19.42 19.52 -31.32
CA ILE A 385 19.13 18.36 -30.48
C ILE A 385 17.86 18.67 -29.68
N LEU A 386 16.89 17.76 -29.74
CA LEU A 386 15.75 17.71 -28.82
C LEU A 386 16.00 16.61 -27.81
N ARG A 387 16.29 16.99 -26.58
CA ARG A 387 16.53 16.07 -25.48
C ARG A 387 15.25 15.90 -24.68
N GLU A 388 14.77 14.66 -24.54
CA GLU A 388 13.68 14.37 -23.63
C GLU A 388 14.10 14.66 -22.18
N LEU A 389 13.17 15.19 -21.38
CA LEU A 389 13.40 15.42 -19.97
C LEU A 389 13.19 14.13 -19.19
N SER A 390 14.19 13.78 -18.38
CA SER A 390 14.07 12.71 -17.39
C SER A 390 12.98 13.02 -16.35
N LEU A 391 12.52 12.00 -15.63
CA LEU A 391 11.53 12.18 -14.56
C LEU A 391 11.97 13.23 -13.51
N ALA A 392 13.27 13.23 -13.15
CA ALA A 392 13.80 14.20 -12.19
C ALA A 392 13.75 15.63 -12.75
N GLU A 393 14.05 15.82 -14.03
CA GLU A 393 13.98 17.12 -14.70
C GLU A 393 12.53 17.60 -14.83
N GLN A 394 11.59 16.74 -15.21
CA GLN A 394 10.15 17.08 -15.24
C GLN A 394 9.65 17.50 -13.85
N ARG A 395 10.04 16.78 -12.79
CA ARG A 395 9.70 17.15 -11.41
C ARG A 395 10.25 18.52 -11.02
N LEU A 396 11.53 18.78 -11.31
CA LEU A 396 12.18 20.05 -11.02
C LEU A 396 11.55 21.21 -11.80
N GLN A 397 11.21 20.98 -13.07
CA GLN A 397 10.51 21.95 -13.89
C GLN A 397 9.15 22.33 -13.27
N LEU A 398 8.34 21.34 -12.88
CA LEU A 398 7.06 21.59 -12.23
C LEU A 398 7.24 22.36 -10.91
N ALA A 399 8.16 21.92 -10.05
CA ALA A 399 8.43 22.57 -8.76
C ALA A 399 8.86 24.04 -8.94
N ASN A 400 9.74 24.32 -9.90
CA ASN A 400 10.20 25.69 -10.17
C ASN A 400 9.06 26.60 -10.65
N THR A 401 8.17 26.10 -11.50
CA THR A 401 6.99 26.86 -11.96
C THR A 401 6.06 27.18 -10.80
N LEU A 402 5.84 26.24 -9.88
CA LEU A 402 4.97 26.44 -8.72
C LEU A 402 5.56 27.46 -7.72
N VAL A 403 6.85 27.40 -7.42
CA VAL A 403 7.54 28.37 -6.55
C VAL A 403 7.53 29.77 -7.16
N GLY A 404 7.87 29.87 -8.45
CA GLY A 404 7.96 31.16 -9.16
C GLY A 404 6.64 31.94 -9.19
N ALA A 405 5.50 31.24 -9.17
CA ALA A 405 4.18 31.86 -9.13
C ALA A 405 3.73 32.25 -7.70
N ALA A 406 4.24 31.57 -6.66
CA ALA A 406 3.71 31.67 -5.31
C ALA A 406 4.38 32.73 -4.42
N ASN A 407 5.45 33.41 -4.87
CA ASN A 407 6.37 34.19 -4.03
C ASN A 407 6.85 33.39 -2.79
N SER A 408 6.83 32.06 -2.88
CA SER A 408 7.24 31.16 -1.82
C SER A 408 8.77 31.05 -1.78
N ALA A 409 9.32 30.66 -0.63
CA ALA A 409 10.75 30.48 -0.53
C ALA A 409 11.20 29.29 -1.42
N PRO A 410 12.43 29.32 -1.98
CA PRO A 410 13.00 28.15 -2.64
C PRO A 410 13.01 26.96 -1.67
N GLY A 411 12.20 25.94 -1.96
CA GLY A 411 12.00 24.76 -1.11
C GLY A 411 10.56 24.48 -0.68
N ASP A 412 9.63 25.43 -0.87
CA ASP A 412 8.23 25.29 -0.40
C ASP A 412 7.34 24.39 -1.30
N ALA A 413 7.70 24.15 -2.57
CA ALA A 413 6.95 23.26 -3.47
C ALA A 413 7.69 21.92 -3.65
N ASP A 414 7.78 21.12 -2.58
CA ASP A 414 8.32 19.77 -2.69
C ASP A 414 7.27 18.85 -3.34
N ILE A 415 7.41 18.64 -4.65
CA ILE A 415 6.58 17.65 -5.37
C ILE A 415 7.06 16.26 -4.99
N THR A 416 6.29 15.59 -4.12
CA THR A 416 6.63 14.26 -3.58
C THR A 416 5.68 13.16 -4.05
N MET A 417 4.66 13.49 -4.83
CA MET A 417 3.69 12.52 -5.34
C MET A 417 3.75 12.46 -6.86
N GLY A 418 3.67 11.25 -7.39
CA GLY A 418 3.69 10.97 -8.82
C GLY A 418 2.50 10.14 -9.26
N ARG A 419 2.22 10.21 -10.56
CA ARG A 419 1.47 9.21 -11.31
C ARG A 419 2.11 9.07 -12.68
N VAL A 420 2.22 7.85 -13.18
CA VAL A 420 2.76 7.58 -14.51
C VAL A 420 1.65 7.76 -15.54
N GLU A 421 1.95 8.44 -16.65
CA GLU A 421 1.02 8.66 -17.74
C GLU A 421 0.43 7.33 -18.26
N GLY A 422 -0.90 7.31 -18.39
CA GLY A 422 -1.64 6.12 -18.78
C GLY A 422 -1.50 4.91 -17.85
N SER A 423 -0.91 5.09 -16.66
CA SER A 423 -0.51 3.99 -15.79
C SER A 423 0.30 2.93 -16.54
N LEU A 424 1.23 3.39 -17.38
CA LEU A 424 2.10 2.53 -18.19
C LEU A 424 3.43 2.29 -17.49
N PHE A 425 3.67 1.04 -17.08
CA PHE A 425 4.87 0.65 -16.35
C PHE A 425 5.81 -0.15 -17.23
N ASP A 426 7.13 0.00 -17.01
CA ASP A 426 8.11 -0.92 -17.60
C ASP A 426 7.72 -2.37 -17.31
N ASN A 427 7.92 -3.28 -18.27
CA ASN A 427 7.44 -4.65 -18.18
C ASN A 427 8.25 -5.57 -17.26
N ASP A 428 8.96 -5.00 -16.29
CA ASP A 428 9.71 -5.72 -15.27
C ASP A 428 9.15 -5.47 -13.87
N TRP A 429 9.66 -6.25 -12.92
CA TRP A 429 9.24 -6.26 -11.53
C TRP A 429 9.17 -4.88 -10.86
N ALA A 430 10.19 -4.02 -11.02
CA ALA A 430 10.38 -2.87 -10.13
C ALA A 430 11.10 -1.65 -10.71
N THR A 431 11.44 -1.59 -12.00
CA THR A 431 12.17 -0.45 -12.59
C THR A 431 11.43 0.87 -12.42
N THR A 432 10.15 0.94 -12.79
CA THR A 432 9.35 2.18 -12.65
C THR A 432 9.38 2.70 -11.21
N PHE A 433 9.16 1.84 -10.21
CA PHE A 433 9.21 2.22 -8.80
C PHE A 433 10.58 2.77 -8.39
N ARG A 434 11.67 2.15 -8.87
CA ARG A 434 13.04 2.59 -8.60
C ARG A 434 13.36 3.94 -9.25
N GLN A 435 12.81 4.23 -10.42
CA GLN A 435 12.93 5.52 -11.10
C GLN A 435 12.14 6.61 -10.35
N LEU A 436 10.87 6.33 -10.02
CA LEU A 436 10.02 7.21 -9.22
C LEU A 436 10.68 7.60 -7.91
N ARG A 437 11.20 6.60 -7.18
CA ARG A 437 11.88 6.88 -5.93
C ARG A 437 13.17 7.66 -6.12
N ARG A 438 13.97 7.34 -7.14
CA ARG A 438 15.22 8.07 -7.44
C ARG A 438 14.95 9.53 -7.77
N ALA A 439 13.85 9.83 -8.43
CA ALA A 439 13.43 11.20 -8.72
C ALA A 439 12.93 11.96 -7.49
N GLY A 440 12.74 11.30 -6.34
CA GLY A 440 12.35 11.93 -5.08
C GLY A 440 10.89 11.70 -4.67
N MET A 441 10.13 10.90 -5.43
CA MET A 441 8.75 10.58 -5.06
C MET A 441 8.71 9.78 -3.74
N LYS A 442 7.67 10.04 -2.95
CA LYS A 442 7.31 9.37 -1.70
C LYS A 442 6.01 8.56 -1.85
N LEU A 443 5.16 8.96 -2.78
CA LEU A 443 3.92 8.27 -3.13
C LEU A 443 3.75 8.22 -4.66
N ASP A 444 3.33 7.06 -5.15
CA ASP A 444 2.84 6.84 -6.50
C ASP A 444 1.38 6.39 -6.44
N ALA A 445 0.60 6.81 -7.42
CA ALA A 445 -0.84 6.57 -7.48
C ALA A 445 -1.23 6.05 -8.87
N SER A 446 -0.46 5.07 -9.36
CA SER A 446 -0.54 4.59 -10.73
C SER A 446 -1.26 3.25 -10.85
N PHE A 447 -1.37 2.47 -9.78
CA PHE A 447 -2.01 1.16 -9.78
C PHE A 447 -3.53 1.30 -9.74
N GLY A 448 -4.22 0.70 -10.69
CA GLY A 448 -5.67 0.62 -10.71
C GLY A 448 -6.21 0.14 -12.06
N PRO A 449 -7.54 0.17 -12.26
CA PRO A 449 -8.14 -0.26 -13.52
C PRO A 449 -7.82 0.71 -14.66
N THR A 450 -7.18 0.22 -15.73
CA THR A 450 -6.95 1.01 -16.95
C THR A 450 -7.91 0.67 -18.09
N ASP A 451 -8.57 -0.49 -18.04
CA ASP A 451 -9.62 -0.89 -18.97
C ASP A 451 -11.04 -0.48 -18.48
N PRO A 452 -11.95 0.01 -19.36
CA PRO A 452 -13.36 0.31 -19.05
C PRO A 452 -14.22 -0.83 -18.49
N GLU A 453 -13.75 -2.07 -18.48
CA GLU A 453 -14.43 -3.21 -17.85
C GLU A 453 -13.87 -3.53 -16.46
N HIS A 454 -12.65 -3.07 -16.15
CA HIS A 454 -11.96 -3.35 -14.89
C HIS A 454 -12.37 -2.38 -13.78
N TYR A 455 -12.50 -2.86 -12.54
CA TYR A 455 -12.83 -2.01 -11.38
C TYR A 455 -12.59 -2.71 -10.04
N GLY A 456 -12.49 -1.92 -8.98
CA GLY A 456 -12.38 -2.37 -7.60
C GLY A 456 -10.94 -2.68 -7.19
N TYR A 457 -10.77 -3.72 -6.37
CA TYR A 457 -9.51 -4.06 -5.71
C TYR A 457 -8.63 -4.99 -6.56
N LEU A 458 -8.20 -4.49 -7.73
CA LEU A 458 -7.34 -5.22 -8.68
C LEU A 458 -6.04 -5.73 -8.06
N PHE A 459 -5.54 -5.00 -7.06
CA PHE A 459 -4.30 -5.27 -6.35
C PHE A 459 -4.55 -5.75 -4.91
N GLY A 460 -5.73 -6.33 -4.67
CA GLY A 460 -6.09 -6.99 -3.42
C GLY A 460 -6.31 -6.04 -2.24
N SER A 461 -5.99 -4.76 -2.35
CA SER A 461 -6.10 -3.77 -1.29
C SER A 461 -6.45 -2.38 -1.84
N GLY A 462 -7.13 -1.57 -1.03
CA GLY A 462 -7.17 -0.12 -1.24
C GLY A 462 -6.04 0.59 -0.50
N PHE A 463 -5.42 -0.04 0.51
CA PHE A 463 -4.35 0.58 1.27
C PHE A 463 -3.07 0.71 0.44
N PRO A 464 -2.29 1.78 0.67
CA PRO A 464 -0.99 1.89 0.07
C PRO A 464 -0.02 0.85 0.66
N PHE A 465 0.96 0.45 -0.14
CA PHE A 465 1.97 -0.54 0.22
C PHE A 465 3.36 -0.13 -0.28
N TYR A 466 4.41 -0.65 0.34
CA TYR A 466 5.77 -0.48 -0.18
C TYR A 466 6.04 -1.58 -1.22
N PRO A 467 6.25 -1.26 -2.50
CA PRO A 467 6.67 -2.25 -3.48
C PRO A 467 8.08 -2.71 -3.15
N ILE A 468 8.41 -3.96 -3.49
CA ILE A 468 9.74 -4.54 -3.25
C ILE A 468 10.52 -4.68 -4.55
N ASP A 469 11.84 -4.48 -4.48
CA ASP A 469 12.75 -4.68 -5.61
C ASP A 469 13.05 -6.17 -5.84
N GLY A 470 13.82 -6.49 -6.89
CA GLY A 470 14.18 -7.87 -7.20
C GLY A 470 14.99 -8.59 -6.12
N ARG A 471 15.52 -7.89 -5.12
CA ARG A 471 16.22 -8.47 -3.95
C ARG A 471 15.29 -8.64 -2.75
N GLY A 472 14.00 -8.38 -2.94
CA GLY A 472 12.99 -8.41 -1.89
C GLY A 472 13.06 -7.22 -0.92
N LEU A 473 13.83 -6.17 -1.21
CA LEU A 473 13.90 -4.99 -0.34
C LEU A 473 12.84 -3.95 -0.73
N PRO A 474 12.17 -3.30 0.23
CA PRO A 474 11.18 -2.29 -0.10
C PRO A 474 11.84 -1.09 -0.78
N VAL A 475 11.21 -0.62 -1.83
CA VAL A 475 11.48 0.70 -2.39
C VAL A 475 10.81 1.72 -1.47
N PRO A 476 11.52 2.73 -0.93
CA PRO A 476 10.97 3.70 0.04
C PRO A 476 10.02 4.73 -0.60
N LEU A 477 9.00 4.22 -1.28
CA LEU A 477 7.90 4.86 -2.01
C LEU A 477 6.64 4.05 -1.67
N LEU A 478 5.51 4.71 -1.41
CA LEU A 478 4.23 4.02 -1.28
C LEU A 478 3.51 4.00 -2.62
N GLU A 479 3.07 2.83 -3.08
CA GLU A 479 2.09 2.72 -4.17
C GLU A 479 0.68 2.78 -3.57
N PHE A 480 -0.17 3.68 -4.05
CA PHE A 480 -1.55 3.83 -3.61
C PHE A 480 -2.52 3.48 -4.76
N PRO A 481 -3.15 2.28 -4.71
CA PRO A 481 -4.09 1.87 -5.73
C PRO A 481 -5.37 2.71 -5.77
N PHE A 482 -5.81 3.10 -6.96
CA PHE A 482 -7.17 3.59 -7.22
C PHE A 482 -8.11 2.44 -7.60
N LEU A 483 -9.38 2.55 -7.20
CA LEU A 483 -10.38 1.51 -7.34
C LEU A 483 -11.33 1.75 -8.52
N LEU A 484 -11.47 3.01 -8.93
CA LEU A 484 -12.35 3.42 -10.03
C LEU A 484 -11.61 4.45 -10.88
N GLU A 485 -11.77 4.34 -12.21
CA GLU A 485 -11.22 5.32 -13.14
C GLU A 485 -12.18 5.64 -14.29
N GLY A 486 -12.27 6.93 -14.66
CA GLY A 486 -12.93 7.37 -15.89
C GLY A 486 -14.30 6.74 -16.09
N ALA A 487 -14.50 6.04 -17.22
CA ALA A 487 -15.76 5.40 -17.58
C ALA A 487 -16.28 4.36 -16.55
N ASN A 488 -15.39 3.79 -15.73
CA ASN A 488 -15.78 2.85 -14.69
C ASN A 488 -16.32 3.50 -13.42
N ALA A 489 -16.08 4.79 -13.22
CA ALA A 489 -16.60 5.55 -12.10
C ALA A 489 -18.10 5.80 -12.32
N ASN A 490 -18.94 4.96 -11.70
CA ASN A 490 -20.38 5.18 -11.59
C ASN A 490 -20.84 5.14 -10.11
N THR A 491 -21.96 5.81 -9.83
CA THR A 491 -22.47 6.03 -8.48
C THR A 491 -22.82 4.73 -7.77
N GLU A 492 -23.37 3.74 -8.46
CA GLU A 492 -23.72 2.45 -7.87
C GLU A 492 -22.49 1.69 -7.38
N ARG A 493 -21.42 1.67 -8.18
CA ARG A 493 -20.15 1.04 -7.80
C ARG A 493 -19.50 1.77 -6.63
N LEU A 494 -19.47 3.09 -6.65
CA LEU A 494 -18.93 3.89 -5.54
C LEU A 494 -19.72 3.66 -4.25
N ASP A 495 -21.05 3.68 -4.30
CA ASP A 495 -21.89 3.42 -3.11
C ASP A 495 -21.59 2.04 -2.53
N ARG A 496 -21.51 1.02 -3.38
CA ARG A 496 -21.23 -0.36 -2.95
C ARG A 496 -19.85 -0.47 -2.30
N ILE A 497 -18.83 0.17 -2.87
CA ILE A 497 -17.46 0.18 -2.32
C ILE A 497 -17.45 0.88 -0.95
N LEU A 498 -18.07 2.06 -0.84
CA LEU A 498 -18.15 2.80 0.42
C LEU A 498 -18.95 2.02 1.48
N ALA A 499 -20.08 1.40 1.10
CA ALA A 499 -20.89 0.56 1.98
C ALA A 499 -20.12 -0.63 2.51
N ASN A 500 -19.39 -1.33 1.64
CA ASN A 500 -18.58 -2.46 2.05
C ASN A 500 -17.39 -2.03 2.91
N SER A 501 -16.80 -0.86 2.61
CA SER A 501 -15.74 -0.26 3.42
C SER A 501 -16.24 0.09 4.83
N GLU A 502 -17.41 0.73 4.95
CA GLU A 502 -18.03 1.04 6.24
C GLU A 502 -18.35 -0.23 7.05
N ALA A 503 -18.97 -1.21 6.40
CA ALA A 503 -19.57 -2.35 7.09
C ALA A 503 -18.60 -3.50 7.37
N TYR A 504 -17.56 -3.70 6.55
CA TYR A 504 -16.75 -4.93 6.65
C TYR A 504 -15.26 -4.70 6.41
N PHE A 505 -14.92 -3.98 5.34
CA PHE A 505 -13.57 -3.97 4.80
C PHE A 505 -12.74 -2.78 5.20
N HIS A 506 -13.28 -1.72 5.79
CA HIS A 506 -12.54 -0.56 6.32
C HIS A 506 -11.38 -0.14 5.42
N GLN A 507 -11.70 0.31 4.21
CA GLN A 507 -10.74 0.60 3.14
C GLN A 507 -10.66 2.10 2.83
N PRO A 508 -9.47 2.62 2.52
CA PRO A 508 -9.36 3.86 1.77
C PRO A 508 -9.89 3.64 0.35
N VAL A 509 -10.65 4.60 -0.16
CA VAL A 509 -11.28 4.57 -1.48
C VAL A 509 -10.68 5.69 -2.31
N HIS A 510 -9.83 5.33 -3.27
CA HIS A 510 -9.24 6.29 -4.20
C HIS A 510 -9.92 6.17 -5.57
N VAL A 511 -10.45 7.29 -6.07
CA VAL A 511 -11.09 7.39 -7.40
C VAL A 511 -10.25 8.31 -8.28
N SER A 512 -9.81 7.79 -9.43
CA SER A 512 -9.11 8.57 -10.46
C SER A 512 -10.14 9.10 -11.48
N LEU A 513 -10.23 10.41 -11.64
CA LEU A 513 -11.03 11.04 -12.67
C LEU A 513 -10.14 11.84 -13.61
N PRO A 514 -9.66 11.25 -14.71
CA PRO A 514 -8.86 11.96 -15.71
C PRO A 514 -9.56 13.22 -16.21
N ALA A 515 -8.78 14.29 -16.39
CA ALA A 515 -9.32 15.59 -16.78
C ALA A 515 -10.03 15.58 -18.13
N ASP A 516 -9.64 14.65 -19.01
CA ASP A 516 -10.23 14.46 -20.33
C ASP A 516 -11.20 13.28 -20.41
N ALA A 517 -11.56 12.65 -19.28
CA ALA A 517 -12.48 11.51 -19.26
C ALA A 517 -13.81 11.79 -19.99
N MET A 518 -14.39 12.99 -19.79
CA MET A 518 -15.63 13.40 -20.47
C MET A 518 -15.45 13.70 -21.96
N ARG A 519 -14.21 13.92 -22.42
CA ARG A 519 -13.89 14.12 -23.84
C ARG A 519 -13.64 12.77 -24.53
N THR A 520 -12.93 11.86 -23.88
CA THR A 520 -12.50 10.58 -24.44
C THR A 520 -13.60 9.51 -24.34
N ALA A 521 -14.32 9.47 -23.21
CA ALA A 521 -15.38 8.50 -22.94
C ALA A 521 -16.56 9.17 -22.20
N PRO A 522 -17.37 10.01 -22.89
CA PRO A 522 -18.46 10.74 -22.26
C PRO A 522 -19.50 9.79 -21.66
N ALA A 523 -19.69 9.85 -20.35
CA ALA A 523 -20.73 9.10 -19.66
C ALA A 523 -21.29 9.90 -18.48
N ALA A 524 -22.62 9.93 -18.35
CA ALA A 524 -23.29 10.64 -17.25
C ALA A 524 -22.86 10.12 -15.87
N GLY A 525 -22.56 8.82 -15.78
CA GLY A 525 -22.07 8.18 -14.56
C GLY A 525 -20.83 8.85 -13.99
N ILE A 526 -19.91 9.34 -14.83
CA ILE A 526 -18.67 9.98 -14.41
C ILE A 526 -18.96 11.25 -13.60
N LEU A 527 -19.74 12.17 -14.18
CA LEU A 527 -20.07 13.45 -13.55
C LEU A 527 -20.96 13.26 -12.32
N LEU A 528 -21.92 12.32 -12.36
CA LEU A 528 -22.76 12.00 -11.21
C LEU A 528 -21.94 11.42 -10.06
N THR A 529 -21.00 10.51 -10.36
CA THR A 529 -20.10 9.94 -9.34
C THR A 529 -19.28 11.02 -8.69
N PHE A 530 -18.64 11.87 -9.49
CA PHE A 530 -17.84 12.97 -8.97
C PHE A 530 -18.67 13.92 -8.09
N LYS A 531 -19.84 14.33 -8.59
CA LYS A 531 -20.74 15.25 -7.90
C LYS A 531 -21.22 14.70 -6.55
N ASP A 532 -21.57 13.42 -6.50
CA ASP A 532 -22.20 12.82 -5.32
C ASP A 532 -21.16 12.18 -4.35
N ALA A 533 -19.90 12.04 -4.76
CA ALA A 533 -18.88 11.29 -4.02
C ALA A 533 -18.70 11.75 -2.57
N PHE A 534 -18.55 13.06 -2.32
CA PHE A 534 -18.30 13.58 -0.97
C PHE A 534 -19.49 13.36 -0.05
N LYS A 535 -20.69 13.68 -0.51
CA LYS A 535 -21.93 13.40 0.22
C LYS A 535 -22.09 11.91 0.53
N MET A 536 -21.79 11.03 -0.41
CA MET A 536 -21.86 9.58 -0.20
C MET A 536 -20.82 9.09 0.82
N ALA A 537 -19.61 9.64 0.78
CA ALA A 537 -18.55 9.35 1.76
C ALA A 537 -18.93 9.83 3.17
N GLU A 538 -19.41 11.06 3.30
CA GLU A 538 -19.85 11.61 4.59
C GLU A 538 -21.00 10.80 5.20
N ALA A 539 -21.99 10.42 4.38
CA ALA A 539 -23.12 9.60 4.81
C ALA A 539 -22.70 8.23 5.37
N ARG A 540 -21.50 7.75 5.01
CA ARG A 540 -20.92 6.47 5.44
C ARG A 540 -19.75 6.64 6.41
N ASN A 541 -19.59 7.85 6.94
CA ASN A 541 -18.55 8.22 7.90
C ASN A 541 -17.11 8.01 7.39
N HIS A 542 -16.89 8.26 6.09
CA HIS A 542 -15.55 8.29 5.51
C HIS A 542 -14.92 9.68 5.66
N TRP A 543 -13.60 9.72 5.80
CA TRP A 543 -12.82 10.95 5.77
C TRP A 543 -12.53 11.35 4.32
N VAL A 544 -13.05 12.51 3.90
CA VAL A 544 -12.74 13.11 2.61
C VAL A 544 -11.41 13.87 2.70
N THR A 545 -10.43 13.49 1.88
CA THR A 545 -9.05 13.98 2.01
C THR A 545 -8.28 13.94 0.68
N THR A 546 -7.12 14.58 0.64
CA THR A 546 -6.14 14.41 -0.46
C THR A 546 -5.23 13.21 -0.24
N LEU A 547 -4.52 12.79 -1.29
CA LEU A 547 -3.51 11.71 -1.19
C LEU A 547 -2.35 12.10 -0.26
N ALA A 548 -1.91 13.37 -0.27
CA ALA A 548 -0.85 13.88 0.59
C ALA A 548 -1.24 13.84 2.07
N GLU A 549 -2.43 14.32 2.41
CA GLU A 549 -2.93 14.32 3.79
C GLU A 549 -3.10 12.89 4.32
N PHE A 550 -3.54 11.96 3.47
CA PHE A 550 -3.63 10.55 3.85
C PHE A 550 -2.25 9.93 4.07
N TYR A 551 -1.26 10.26 3.21
CA TYR A 551 0.14 9.87 3.39
C TYR A 551 0.73 10.39 4.71
N ASP A 552 0.47 11.66 5.04
CA ASP A 552 0.94 12.27 6.28
C ASP A 552 0.30 11.61 7.51
N PHE A 553 -1.00 11.32 7.45
CA PHE A 553 -1.70 10.55 8.47
C PHE A 553 -1.08 9.16 8.66
N LEU A 554 -0.83 8.41 7.59
CA LEU A 554 -0.21 7.09 7.68
C LEU A 554 1.21 7.15 8.24
N SER A 555 1.96 8.20 7.89
CA SER A 555 3.30 8.45 8.40
C SER A 555 3.27 8.75 9.91
N ALA A 556 2.36 9.61 10.37
CA ALA A 556 2.16 9.91 11.79
C ALA A 556 1.66 8.69 12.58
N ARG A 557 0.72 7.93 12.00
CA ARG A 557 0.24 6.64 12.55
C ARG A 557 1.39 5.66 12.68
N ARG A 558 2.26 5.54 11.68
CA ARG A 558 3.46 4.71 11.79
C ARG A 558 4.33 5.20 12.92
N GLN A 559 4.65 6.49 12.98
CA GLN A 559 5.60 7.07 13.94
C GLN A 559 5.07 7.08 15.38
N SER A 560 3.76 6.91 15.58
CA SER A 560 3.18 6.67 16.89
C SER A 560 3.70 5.36 17.51
N VAL A 561 3.71 5.28 18.84
CA VAL A 561 4.15 4.10 19.59
C VAL A 561 2.97 3.52 20.33
N LEU A 562 2.76 2.21 20.24
CA LEU A 562 1.73 1.50 21.00
C LEU A 562 2.30 0.19 21.58
N THR A 563 2.14 0.01 22.88
CA THR A 563 2.49 -1.22 23.62
C THR A 563 1.34 -1.62 24.54
N SER A 564 1.24 -2.91 24.89
CA SER A 564 0.15 -3.38 25.74
C SER A 564 0.55 -4.45 26.76
N GLN A 565 -0.14 -4.44 27.88
CA GLN A 565 -0.02 -5.43 28.95
C GLN A 565 -1.38 -6.02 29.28
N TRP A 566 -1.46 -7.36 29.33
CA TRP A 566 -2.67 -8.08 29.70
C TRP A 566 -2.53 -8.66 31.11
N ALA A 567 -3.45 -8.27 32.00
CA ALA A 567 -3.57 -8.77 33.35
C ALA A 567 -4.80 -9.71 33.44
N PRO A 568 -4.63 -11.04 33.25
CA PRO A 568 -5.73 -11.98 33.14
C PRO A 568 -6.58 -12.07 34.41
N GLU A 569 -5.96 -11.95 35.59
CA GLU A 569 -6.62 -12.00 36.90
C GLU A 569 -7.66 -10.89 37.10
N HIS A 570 -7.45 -9.73 36.46
CA HIS A 570 -8.36 -8.58 36.49
C HIS A 570 -9.08 -8.38 35.16
N ARG A 571 -8.84 -9.27 34.19
CA ARG A 571 -9.27 -9.12 32.78
C ARG A 571 -9.07 -7.70 32.26
N ARG A 572 -7.89 -7.13 32.57
CA ARG A 572 -7.54 -5.74 32.25
C ARG A 572 -6.46 -5.68 31.18
N LEU A 573 -6.77 -5.05 30.06
CA LEU A 573 -5.80 -4.66 29.04
C LEU A 573 -5.36 -3.22 29.33
N THR A 574 -4.07 -3.02 29.58
CA THR A 574 -3.46 -1.69 29.71
C THR A 574 -2.69 -1.38 28.45
N ILE A 575 -3.04 -0.28 27.78
CA ILE A 575 -2.45 0.16 26.53
C ILE A 575 -1.69 1.46 26.82
N SER A 576 -0.40 1.49 26.50
CA SER A 576 0.40 2.72 26.54
C SER A 576 0.61 3.19 25.11
N VAL A 577 0.18 4.41 24.81
CA VAL A 577 0.28 4.98 23.47
C VAL A 577 0.94 6.35 23.53
N HIS A 578 1.93 6.57 22.66
CA HIS A 578 2.39 7.90 22.30
C HIS A 578 1.89 8.22 20.90
N MET A 579 0.84 9.03 20.83
CA MET A 579 0.17 9.39 19.58
C MET A 579 0.84 10.60 18.94
N ILE A 580 1.23 10.45 17.69
CA ILE A 580 1.68 11.54 16.83
C ILE A 580 0.54 11.86 15.87
N GLY A 581 0.11 13.12 15.87
CA GLY A 581 -0.92 13.64 14.98
C GLY A 581 -0.34 14.19 13.68
N ALA A 582 -1.06 14.00 12.57
CA ALA A 582 -0.78 14.70 11.33
C ALA A 582 -1.54 16.03 11.31
N ARG A 583 -0.86 17.13 10.97
CA ARG A 583 -1.53 18.41 10.72
C ARG A 583 -2.06 18.39 9.30
N VAL A 584 -3.37 18.31 9.16
CA VAL A 584 -4.07 18.28 7.85
C VAL A 584 -5.11 19.39 7.82
N ALA A 585 -5.40 19.92 6.63
CA ALA A 585 -6.40 20.96 6.42
C ALA A 585 -7.83 20.39 6.42
N SER A 586 -8.00 19.13 6.01
CA SER A 586 -9.30 18.45 5.96
C SER A 586 -9.90 18.06 7.31
N MET A 587 -9.19 18.27 8.43
CA MET A 587 -9.68 17.92 9.77
C MET A 587 -9.22 18.93 10.83
N GLU A 588 -10.17 19.56 11.52
CA GLU A 588 -9.89 20.45 12.65
C GLU A 588 -9.19 19.69 13.78
N GLY A 589 -8.09 20.24 14.30
CA GLY A 589 -7.26 19.57 15.31
C GLY A 589 -6.28 18.53 14.75
N GLY A 590 -6.30 18.29 13.43
CA GLY A 590 -5.43 17.34 12.75
C GLY A 590 -5.99 15.91 12.71
N ALA A 591 -5.34 15.07 11.92
CA ALA A 591 -5.69 13.66 11.73
C ALA A 591 -4.88 12.78 12.70
N ASN A 592 -5.57 12.27 13.73
CA ASN A 592 -4.98 11.43 14.78
C ASN A 592 -5.59 10.03 14.71
N ALA A 593 -4.78 8.97 14.76
CA ALA A 593 -5.32 7.62 14.75
C ALA A 593 -6.08 7.34 16.07
N GLY A 594 -7.23 6.67 15.99
CA GLY A 594 -7.85 6.07 17.16
C GLY A 594 -7.05 4.88 17.69
N VAL A 595 -7.39 4.39 18.88
CA VAL A 595 -6.90 3.09 19.39
C VAL A 595 -8.05 2.10 19.34
N ALA A 596 -7.84 1.03 18.57
CA ALA A 596 -8.79 -0.07 18.46
C ALA A 596 -8.38 -1.24 19.37
N PHE A 597 -9.36 -1.87 20.00
CA PHE A 597 -9.18 -3.05 20.83
C PHE A 597 -10.38 -4.00 20.68
N PRO A 598 -10.22 -5.31 20.96
CA PRO A 598 -11.30 -6.27 20.82
C PRO A 598 -12.52 -5.87 21.64
N ARG A 599 -13.72 -5.89 21.02
CA ARG A 599 -14.99 -5.62 21.71
C ARG A 599 -15.31 -6.71 22.74
N VAL A 600 -14.92 -7.93 22.43
CA VAL A 600 -15.21 -9.13 23.22
C VAL A 600 -13.92 -9.92 23.40
N TYR A 601 -13.70 -10.45 24.60
CA TYR A 601 -12.64 -11.40 24.90
C TYR A 601 -13.25 -12.58 25.69
N ASP A 602 -12.96 -13.82 25.29
CA ASP A 602 -13.61 -15.05 25.81
C ASP A 602 -15.15 -14.97 25.92
N GLY A 603 -15.81 -14.38 24.91
CA GLY A 603 -17.26 -14.22 24.91
C GLY A 603 -17.80 -13.13 25.84
N GLN A 604 -16.93 -12.42 26.57
CA GLN A 604 -17.31 -11.35 27.49
C GLN A 604 -17.05 -9.97 26.88
N GLU A 605 -18.05 -9.09 26.94
CA GLU A 605 -17.94 -7.72 26.46
C GLU A 605 -17.05 -6.83 27.35
N VAL A 606 -16.57 -5.73 26.78
CA VAL A 606 -15.99 -4.63 27.55
C VAL A 606 -17.00 -4.11 28.56
N GLU A 607 -16.59 -4.07 29.83
CA GLU A 607 -17.36 -3.54 30.95
C GLU A 607 -17.10 -2.04 31.13
N ARG A 608 -15.83 -1.63 31.03
CA ARG A 608 -15.38 -0.28 31.36
C ARG A 608 -14.11 0.08 30.59
N VAL A 609 -13.97 1.35 30.24
CA VAL A 609 -12.76 1.91 29.62
C VAL A 609 -12.37 3.20 30.33
N GLU A 610 -11.08 3.31 30.66
CA GLU A 610 -10.49 4.50 31.27
C GLU A 610 -9.39 5.04 30.36
N ILE A 611 -9.31 6.36 30.20
CA ILE A 611 -8.18 7.07 29.57
C ILE A 611 -7.56 7.96 30.63
N ASP A 612 -6.26 7.80 30.89
CA ASP A 612 -5.51 8.58 31.89
C ASP A 612 -6.18 8.60 33.27
N ASN A 613 -6.73 7.43 33.66
CA ASN A 613 -7.48 7.19 34.90
C ASN A 613 -8.86 7.87 34.97
N ALA A 614 -9.35 8.46 33.87
CA ALA A 614 -10.71 8.96 33.76
C ALA A 614 -11.58 7.96 32.99
N GLU A 615 -12.65 7.48 33.63
CA GLU A 615 -13.61 6.61 32.96
C GLU A 615 -14.34 7.35 31.83
N ILE A 616 -14.45 6.69 30.68
CA ILE A 616 -15.21 7.19 29.54
C ILE A 616 -16.45 6.33 29.30
N SER A 617 -17.54 6.97 28.88
CA SER A 617 -18.76 6.23 28.52
C SER A 617 -18.50 5.31 27.33
N LEU A 618 -18.91 4.04 27.43
CA LEU A 618 -18.87 3.08 26.32
C LEU A 618 -19.66 3.56 25.09
N ARG A 619 -20.62 4.49 25.26
CA ARG A 619 -21.36 5.12 24.15
C ARG A 619 -20.50 6.05 23.30
N ARG A 620 -19.37 6.53 23.82
CA ARG A 620 -18.38 7.33 23.07
C ARG A 620 -17.44 6.46 22.24
N LEU A 621 -17.49 5.14 22.39
CA LEU A 621 -16.68 4.21 21.61
C LEU A 621 -17.42 3.85 20.33
N ALA A 622 -16.77 4.06 19.17
CA ALA A 622 -17.27 3.48 17.93
C ALA A 622 -17.10 1.96 17.96
N THR A 623 -17.96 1.26 17.23
CA THR A 623 -17.78 -0.16 16.92
C THR A 623 -17.40 -0.26 15.45
N THR A 624 -16.43 -1.11 15.13
CA THR A 624 -16.15 -1.44 13.73
C THR A 624 -17.39 -2.03 13.07
N GLY A 625 -17.53 -1.85 11.75
CA GLY A 625 -18.71 -2.32 11.01
C GLY A 625 -18.87 -3.84 11.12
N ASP A 626 -17.74 -4.56 11.17
CA ASP A 626 -17.69 -6.01 11.35
C ASP A 626 -17.97 -6.47 12.80
N GLY A 627 -18.11 -5.53 13.74
CA GLY A 627 -18.44 -5.77 15.13
C GLY A 627 -17.31 -6.30 16.01
N TYR A 628 -16.10 -6.49 15.48
CA TYR A 628 -14.99 -7.12 16.21
C TYR A 628 -14.32 -6.20 17.23
N GLU A 629 -14.26 -4.90 16.98
CA GLU A 629 -13.47 -3.97 17.78
C GLU A 629 -14.26 -2.75 18.26
N ARG A 630 -13.77 -2.16 19.34
CA ARG A 630 -14.15 -0.83 19.81
C ARG A 630 -13.01 0.13 19.51
N ILE A 631 -13.34 1.35 19.10
CA ILE A 631 -12.37 2.39 18.78
C ILE A 631 -12.56 3.55 19.76
N VAL A 632 -11.48 3.94 20.42
CA VAL A 632 -11.42 5.13 21.25
C VAL A 632 -10.57 6.19 20.54
N GLU A 633 -11.08 7.42 20.52
CA GLU A 633 -10.32 8.57 20.00
C GLU A 633 -9.36 9.08 21.09
N VAL A 634 -8.14 9.40 20.68
CA VAL A 634 -7.11 9.96 21.56
C VAL A 634 -6.44 11.15 20.89
N THR A 635 -6.09 12.15 21.68
CA THR A 635 -5.36 13.32 21.23
C THR A 635 -3.86 13.00 21.03
N PRO A 636 -3.09 13.88 20.36
CA PRO A 636 -1.64 13.77 20.33
C PRO A 636 -1.04 13.81 21.74
N GLY A 637 -0.02 13.00 21.99
CA GLY A 637 0.67 12.93 23.28
C GLY A 637 0.71 11.52 23.87
N HIS A 638 1.12 11.43 25.13
CA HIS A 638 1.18 10.17 25.88
C HIS A 638 -0.14 9.92 26.59
N HIS A 639 -0.71 8.73 26.38
CA HIS A 639 -1.94 8.30 27.02
C HIS A 639 -1.81 6.86 27.56
N THR A 640 -2.48 6.60 28.67
CA THR A 640 -2.69 5.25 29.19
C THR A 640 -4.17 4.90 29.09
N ILE A 641 -4.50 3.85 28.35
CA ILE A 641 -5.87 3.36 28.19
C ILE A 641 -6.01 2.04 28.92
N SER A 642 -6.97 1.94 29.84
CA SER A 642 -7.29 0.69 30.54
C SER A 642 -8.66 0.18 30.07
N VAL A 643 -8.70 -1.05 29.54
CA VAL A 643 -9.92 -1.73 29.09
C VAL A 643 -10.20 -2.92 30.01
N PHE A 644 -11.37 -2.93 30.62
CA PHE A 644 -11.82 -3.99 31.52
C PHE A 644 -12.87 -4.84 30.80
N TYR A 645 -12.66 -6.15 30.74
CA TYR A 645 -13.63 -7.10 30.20
C TYR A 645 -14.40 -7.76 31.35
N LYS A 646 -15.70 -7.99 31.17
CA LYS A 646 -16.51 -8.69 32.17
C LYS A 646 -15.89 -10.03 32.54
N MET A 647 -15.99 -10.39 33.82
CA MET A 647 -15.64 -11.74 34.28
C MET A 647 -16.64 -12.75 33.70
N PRO A 648 -16.20 -13.94 33.29
CA PRO A 648 -17.12 -15.03 33.00
C PRO A 648 -18.02 -15.28 34.23
N PRO A 649 -19.31 -15.64 34.03
CA PRO A 649 -20.16 -16.03 35.14
C PRO A 649 -19.49 -17.16 35.93
N ALA A 650 -19.58 -17.10 37.26
CA ALA A 650 -19.04 -18.17 38.10
C ALA A 650 -19.70 -19.49 37.70
N ALA A 651 -18.92 -20.58 37.64
CA ALA A 651 -19.44 -21.90 37.30
C ALA A 651 -20.57 -22.30 38.29
N GLY A 652 -21.83 -22.13 37.88
CA GLY A 652 -23.00 -22.33 38.73
C GLY A 652 -24.10 -21.26 38.58
N ASP A 653 -23.79 -20.07 38.04
CA ASP A 653 -24.84 -19.10 37.71
C ASP A 653 -25.53 -19.50 36.39
N PRO A 654 -26.87 -19.61 36.36
CA PRO A 654 -27.59 -19.91 35.13
C PRO A 654 -27.31 -18.83 34.09
N ALA A 655 -27.00 -19.26 32.86
CA ALA A 655 -26.78 -18.34 31.74
C ALA A 655 -28.02 -17.47 31.54
N ALA A 656 -27.94 -16.20 31.94
CA ALA A 656 -28.98 -15.22 31.66
C ALA A 656 -28.98 -14.93 30.16
N GLY A 657 -29.78 -15.67 29.37
CA GLY A 657 -29.86 -15.39 27.94
C GLY A 657 -30.51 -16.41 27.01
N GLU A 658 -30.93 -17.60 27.46
CA GLU A 658 -31.88 -18.39 26.66
C GLU A 658 -33.30 -17.87 26.92
N ALA A 659 -33.60 -16.69 26.37
CA ALA A 659 -34.97 -16.30 26.14
C ALA A 659 -35.53 -17.25 25.09
N GLU A 660 -36.43 -18.14 25.51
CA GLU A 660 -37.26 -18.96 24.63
C GLU A 660 -37.78 -18.10 23.47
N ALA A 661 -37.34 -18.42 22.26
CA ALA A 661 -38.02 -17.94 21.07
C ALA A 661 -39.44 -18.53 21.10
N PRO A 662 -40.51 -17.72 21.06
CA PRO A 662 -41.86 -18.26 20.99
C PRO A 662 -42.01 -19.01 19.67
N ALA A 663 -42.44 -20.26 19.76
CA ALA A 663 -42.74 -21.07 18.59
C ALA A 663 -43.82 -20.38 17.74
N ASN A 664 -43.48 -20.04 16.49
CA ASN A 664 -44.36 -19.96 15.32
C ASN A 664 -43.54 -19.92 14.04
#